data_AF-A0A952ZE67-F1
#
_entry.id   AF-A0A952ZE67-F1
#
_cell.length_a   1.000
_cell.length_b   1.000
_cell.length_c   1.000
_cell.angle_alpha   90.00
_cell.angle_beta   90.00
_cell.angle_gamma   90.00
#
_symmetry.space_group_name_H-M   'P 1'
#
loop_
_entity.id
_entity.type
_entity.pdbx_description
1 polymer ?
#
loop_
_entity_poly.entity_id
_entity_poly.type
_entity_poly.pdbx_seq_one_letter_code
_entity_poly.pdbx_strand_id
1 'polypeptide(L)'
;MADQTSTKNSLAQAAGETADAAPAAQAQADVPAGLTRREFISGMAAGATTMAVAGVMAPAQSHAAGPPARVFRIHPAIGIARLGNLDPDRAFIVGPELPGQKATEGLTERQVGSYKLDGAIKPQAARFRVFEYLRNAEGRPEPAGEVLPQVPTPGSPYVKAITWTVHLANRKAAFYEEDGPRGETLPAGELRNPALADRASLQSDFGPRSIAGLSAAPNLFTPATAGGYPALRVVKDAYGLTLIDYLGQLRTDAEGRLLVFGGKGHSASSISPAQPLTHWSNNNYWFDDVGDGPVTAVVTVDDGAGNLTHFPMDAAGNAWVLVAPPDFSPGLNAGVSLYDVLYDMGVRKLAIPADNALYFNGGPLARMTQLNTAWSAWKSGAVAGKFEFGSIAADFASEVWPIIRNAVNLVYTTALVNFKHSAMLTDPLGDPSDSAAKARKVFFSYLRAPEDAATNTNGPATMPRLYGDNWYVGNENFVYTFGQNGSGNQGGGAVQTTGPRSVPRYQRYSTLTPVQYALLRSWAAGNFVPMFGTPPPVSVITPHGLDQANLENCIGGPFYPGIEAGWQIRNPALFIEPFRLNLAATSQFRLPSGQLEGTPLVAGHFSRQMALPWQADFNDCSKLLNLGWWPTARPDDVFLHATDKLSQRLPWARPDSKWPSGSSDTSYDDMLGNWFKFGFVLESEPGSQVYIEQERNPQVP
;
A
#
# COMPACT_ATOMS: atom_id res chain seq x y z
N MET A 1 28.22 -6.54 62.49
CA MET A 1 27.93 -7.88 63.02
C MET A 1 27.98 -8.80 61.81
N ALA A 2 28.97 -9.69 61.64
CA ALA A 2 29.41 -10.78 62.52
C ALA A 2 28.39 -11.95 62.51
N ASP A 3 28.79 -13.23 62.39
CA ASP A 3 30.06 -13.83 61.96
C ASP A 3 29.88 -15.36 61.77
N GLN A 4 30.58 -16.01 60.81
CA GLN A 4 30.87 -17.47 60.75
C GLN A 4 29.68 -18.49 60.87
N THR A 5 29.73 -19.81 60.60
CA THR A 5 30.74 -20.71 59.98
C THR A 5 30.07 -21.96 59.36
N SER A 6 30.68 -22.50 58.29
CA SER A 6 30.92 -23.93 57.92
C SER A 6 30.15 -25.09 58.62
N THR A 7 29.89 -26.24 57.96
CA THR A 7 30.95 -27.22 57.63
C THR A 7 30.55 -28.39 56.70
N LYS A 8 31.50 -28.75 55.78
CA LYS A 8 31.90 -30.13 55.37
C LYS A 8 30.85 -30.99 54.61
N ASN A 9 31.19 -31.99 53.79
CA ASN A 9 32.43 -32.64 53.33
C ASN A 9 32.14 -33.25 51.91
N SER A 10 33.05 -33.73 51.04
CA SER A 10 34.52 -33.80 50.97
C SER A 10 34.97 -34.37 49.61
N LEU A 11 36.13 -33.92 49.06
CA LEU A 11 37.17 -34.69 48.31
C LEU A 11 36.75 -35.62 47.13
N ALA A 12 37.44 -35.72 45.98
CA ALA A 12 38.58 -35.04 45.33
C ALA A 12 38.60 -35.51 43.82
N GLN A 13 39.64 -35.46 42.96
CA GLN A 13 41.06 -35.07 43.04
C GLN A 13 41.67 -34.73 41.64
N ALA A 14 42.84 -34.07 41.68
CA ALA A 14 43.99 -33.99 40.75
C ALA A 14 44.16 -35.02 39.58
N ALA A 15 44.98 -34.77 38.52
CA ALA A 15 45.66 -33.56 37.99
C ALA A 15 46.38 -33.87 36.64
N GLY A 16 46.83 -32.83 35.93
CA GLY A 16 47.97 -32.85 34.98
C GLY A 16 47.80 -33.60 33.65
N GLU A 17 48.63 -33.39 32.61
CA GLU A 17 49.57 -32.28 32.34
C GLU A 17 49.79 -32.16 30.80
N THR A 18 50.85 -31.48 30.32
CA THR A 18 50.99 -31.03 28.92
C THR A 18 51.70 -32.00 27.95
N ALA A 19 51.49 -31.76 26.63
CA ALA A 19 52.51 -31.68 25.56
C ALA A 19 52.38 -32.62 24.31
N ASP A 20 52.45 -31.95 23.15
CA ASP A 20 53.20 -32.27 21.92
C ASP A 20 52.88 -33.40 20.92
N ALA A 21 53.35 -33.08 19.69
CA ALA A 21 53.72 -33.92 18.55
C ALA A 21 52.64 -34.55 17.64
N ALA A 22 52.79 -34.26 16.34
CA ALA A 22 52.28 -35.07 15.24
C ALA A 22 53.40 -35.94 14.66
N PRO A 23 53.05 -37.02 13.93
CA PRO A 23 53.69 -37.27 12.64
C PRO A 23 52.67 -37.57 11.51
N ALA A 24 53.16 -37.83 10.29
CA ALA A 24 52.37 -37.95 9.06
C ALA A 24 52.74 -39.22 8.24
N ALA A 25 52.24 -39.29 6.99
CA ALA A 25 52.50 -40.29 5.93
C ALA A 25 51.62 -41.57 5.97
N GLN A 26 51.26 -42.24 4.86
CA GLN A 26 51.39 -41.95 3.41
C GLN A 26 50.44 -42.84 2.55
N ALA A 27 50.55 -42.75 1.19
CA ALA A 27 49.83 -43.44 0.11
C ALA A 27 48.54 -42.72 -0.39
N GLN A 28 48.33 -42.30 -1.66
CA GLN A 28 48.91 -42.59 -2.99
C GLN A 28 48.48 -43.96 -3.59
N ALA A 29 48.08 -44.11 -4.86
CA ALA A 29 47.36 -43.26 -5.85
C ALA A 29 47.02 -44.17 -7.07
N ASP A 30 46.03 -43.84 -7.92
CA ASP A 30 46.14 -44.10 -9.37
C ASP A 30 45.05 -43.43 -10.25
N VAL A 31 45.37 -43.17 -11.52
CA VAL A 31 44.47 -42.62 -12.56
C VAL A 31 44.87 -43.11 -13.96
N PRO A 32 43.96 -43.74 -14.75
CA PRO A 32 44.16 -43.94 -16.18
C PRO A 32 43.84 -42.65 -16.96
N ALA A 33 44.71 -42.27 -17.91
CA ALA A 33 44.60 -41.02 -18.67
C ALA A 33 44.29 -41.25 -20.16
N GLY A 34 43.83 -40.20 -20.85
CA GLY A 34 44.05 -40.07 -22.31
C GLY A 34 42.93 -39.43 -23.12
N LEU A 35 43.13 -38.17 -23.53
CA LEU A 35 43.20 -37.73 -24.94
C LEU A 35 43.41 -36.20 -25.01
N THR A 36 44.04 -35.70 -26.08
CA THR A 36 44.50 -34.30 -26.14
C THR A 36 44.24 -33.57 -27.46
N ARG A 37 43.51 -32.45 -27.34
CA ARG A 37 43.83 -31.14 -27.97
C ARG A 37 44.34 -31.13 -29.44
N ARG A 38 43.58 -31.66 -30.41
CA ARG A 38 43.71 -31.15 -31.81
C ARG A 38 42.50 -31.22 -32.76
N GLU A 39 41.42 -31.94 -32.45
CA GLU A 39 40.35 -32.21 -33.44
C GLU A 39 38.96 -31.73 -32.98
N PHE A 40 38.73 -30.41 -32.89
CA PHE A 40 37.37 -29.86 -32.66
C PHE A 40 37.17 -28.41 -33.17
N ILE A 41 37.27 -28.20 -34.49
CA ILE A 41 36.88 -26.92 -35.15
C ILE A 41 36.22 -27.19 -36.51
N SER A 42 34.87 -27.21 -36.58
CA SER A 42 34.09 -26.97 -37.82
C SER A 42 32.55 -26.99 -37.58
N GLY A 43 31.84 -25.88 -37.86
CA GLY A 43 30.36 -25.75 -37.85
C GLY A 43 29.75 -25.58 -36.43
N MET A 44 28.98 -24.55 -36.05
CA MET A 44 27.85 -23.79 -36.67
C MET A 44 26.61 -24.66 -36.96
N ALA A 45 25.38 -24.28 -36.56
CA ALA A 45 24.85 -23.20 -35.67
C ALA A 45 23.41 -23.61 -35.24
N ALA A 46 22.58 -22.88 -34.46
CA ALA A 46 22.61 -21.58 -33.77
C ALA A 46 21.61 -21.64 -32.57
N GLY A 47 21.35 -20.62 -31.75
CA GLY A 47 21.90 -19.26 -31.63
C GLY A 47 21.14 -18.46 -30.56
N ALA A 48 21.80 -18.05 -29.48
CA ALA A 48 21.20 -17.29 -28.37
C ALA A 48 22.17 -16.18 -27.92
N THR A 49 21.69 -14.94 -27.81
CA THR A 49 22.55 -13.76 -27.72
C THR A 49 22.69 -13.23 -26.29
N THR A 50 23.58 -13.84 -25.50
CA THR A 50 24.01 -13.30 -24.20
C THR A 50 25.26 -12.43 -24.36
N MET A 51 25.12 -11.11 -24.22
CA MET A 51 26.26 -10.18 -24.20
C MET A 51 26.94 -10.21 -22.82
N ALA A 52 27.97 -11.04 -22.66
CA ALA A 52 28.85 -11.03 -21.50
C ALA A 52 30.03 -10.07 -21.72
N VAL A 53 30.33 -9.24 -20.72
CA VAL A 53 31.44 -8.27 -20.77
C VAL A 53 32.75 -8.99 -20.42
N ALA A 54 33.73 -8.98 -21.32
CA ALA A 54 35.07 -9.49 -21.07
C ALA A 54 35.99 -8.40 -20.52
N GLY A 55 36.47 -8.55 -19.29
CA GLY A 55 37.43 -7.64 -18.68
C GLY A 55 38.87 -7.91 -19.11
N VAL A 56 39.63 -6.86 -19.44
CA VAL A 56 41.08 -6.90 -19.63
C VAL A 56 41.74 -6.17 -18.47
N MET A 57 42.61 -6.85 -17.71
CA MET A 57 43.36 -6.23 -16.63
C MET A 57 44.52 -5.38 -17.17
N ALA A 58 44.42 -4.06 -16.98
CA ALA A 58 45.54 -3.13 -17.04
C ALA A 58 46.10 -2.87 -15.61
N PRO A 59 47.39 -2.55 -15.44
CA PRO A 59 47.96 -2.28 -14.13
C PRO A 59 47.36 -1.02 -13.49
N ALA A 60 47.15 -1.07 -12.17
CA ALA A 60 46.45 -0.02 -11.43
C ALA A 60 47.23 1.31 -11.42
N GLN A 61 46.80 2.26 -12.24
CA GLN A 61 47.11 3.67 -12.05
C GLN A 61 46.19 4.24 -10.96
N SER A 62 46.75 4.99 -10.01
CA SER A 62 45.98 5.71 -8.99
C SER A 62 45.21 6.87 -9.62
N HIS A 63 44.04 6.57 -10.18
CA HIS A 63 43.09 7.61 -10.60
C HIS A 63 42.63 8.38 -9.36
N ALA A 64 42.74 9.71 -9.41
CA ALA A 64 42.09 10.55 -8.41
C ALA A 64 40.59 10.23 -8.39
N ALA A 65 39.98 10.23 -7.20
CA ALA A 65 38.57 9.93 -7.07
C ALA A 65 37.74 10.87 -7.95
N GLY A 66 37.02 10.30 -8.93
CA GLY A 66 36.05 11.05 -9.70
C GLY A 66 34.94 11.60 -8.80
N PRO A 67 34.12 12.56 -9.29
CA PRO A 67 32.96 13.01 -8.53
C PRO A 67 32.09 11.81 -8.13
N PRO A 68 31.54 11.78 -6.90
CA PRO A 68 30.77 10.64 -6.42
C PRO A 68 29.58 10.38 -7.36
N ALA A 69 29.29 9.11 -7.61
CA ALA A 69 28.19 8.71 -8.49
C ALA A 69 26.87 9.32 -8.00
N ARG A 70 26.27 10.18 -8.84
CA ARG A 70 25.01 10.87 -8.55
C ARG A 70 23.90 9.82 -8.36
N VAL A 71 23.21 9.89 -7.22
CA VAL A 71 22.08 9.01 -6.91
C VAL A 71 20.79 9.78 -7.14
N PHE A 72 19.84 9.18 -7.84
CA PHE A 72 18.52 9.77 -8.11
C PHE A 72 17.42 8.81 -7.66
N ARG A 73 16.37 9.38 -7.06
CA ARG A 73 15.22 8.63 -6.55
C ARG A 73 13.90 9.29 -6.90
N ILE A 74 12.91 8.48 -7.28
CA ILE A 74 11.54 8.90 -7.57
C ILE A 74 10.74 9.00 -6.27
N HIS A 75 9.95 10.07 -6.13
CA HIS A 75 8.96 10.23 -5.06
C HIS A 75 7.61 10.68 -5.65
N PRO A 76 6.46 10.20 -5.14
CA PRO A 76 6.31 9.23 -4.06
C PRO A 76 6.86 7.84 -4.43
N ALA A 77 7.33 7.09 -3.43
CA ALA A 77 7.78 5.71 -3.59
C ALA A 77 6.66 4.77 -4.05
N ILE A 78 5.43 5.03 -3.58
CA ILE A 78 4.19 4.39 -4.02
C ILE A 78 3.17 5.50 -4.23
N GLY A 79 2.88 5.84 -5.49
CA GLY A 79 1.92 6.88 -5.86
C GLY A 79 0.52 6.32 -6.08
N ILE A 80 -0.51 7.11 -5.77
CA ILE A 80 -1.91 6.67 -5.80
C ILE A 80 -2.70 7.44 -6.86
N ALA A 81 -3.02 6.75 -7.95
CA ALA A 81 -4.00 7.20 -8.93
C ALA A 81 -5.38 6.63 -8.57
N ARG A 82 -6.46 7.32 -8.94
CA ARG A 82 -7.84 6.82 -8.76
C ARG A 82 -8.63 6.91 -10.06
N LEU A 83 -9.48 5.90 -10.28
CA LEU A 83 -10.38 5.81 -11.42
C LEU A 83 -11.31 7.03 -11.51
N GLY A 84 -11.67 7.43 -12.73
CA GLY A 84 -12.66 8.47 -12.98
C GLY A 84 -13.23 8.37 -14.40
N ASN A 85 -14.54 8.44 -14.54
CA ASN A 85 -15.21 8.28 -15.83
C ASN A 85 -15.26 9.57 -16.67
N LEU A 86 -14.81 10.71 -16.11
CA LEU A 86 -14.57 11.93 -16.87
C LEU A 86 -13.28 11.78 -17.70
N ASP A 87 -13.28 12.30 -18.93
CA ASP A 87 -12.06 12.34 -19.71
C ASP A 87 -11.05 13.38 -19.15
N PRO A 88 -9.78 12.99 -18.89
CA PRO A 88 -8.77 13.87 -18.29
C PRO A 88 -8.33 15.05 -19.17
N ASP A 89 -8.72 15.14 -20.45
CA ASP A 89 -8.59 16.38 -21.21
C ASP A 89 -9.65 17.44 -20.85
N ARG A 90 -10.71 17.06 -20.12
CA ARG A 90 -11.74 18.00 -19.64
C ARG A 90 -11.41 18.57 -18.25
N ALA A 91 -11.13 17.69 -17.28
CA ALA A 91 -10.63 18.03 -15.96
C ALA A 91 -10.06 16.77 -15.27
N PHE A 92 -9.16 16.98 -14.30
CA PHE A 92 -8.62 15.95 -13.43
C PHE A 92 -8.14 16.58 -12.12
N ILE A 93 -7.80 15.76 -11.14
CA ILE A 93 -7.17 16.20 -9.89
C ILE A 93 -5.80 15.52 -9.71
N VAL A 94 -4.89 16.16 -8.98
CA VAL A 94 -3.61 15.55 -8.58
C VAL A 94 -3.70 15.16 -7.11
N GLY A 95 -3.27 13.93 -6.78
CA GLY A 95 -3.28 13.42 -5.40
C GLY A 95 -2.40 14.26 -4.45
N PRO A 96 -2.61 14.17 -3.13
CA PRO A 96 -1.88 15.00 -2.16
C PRO A 96 -0.35 14.86 -2.26
N GLU A 97 0.35 15.99 -2.27
CA GLU A 97 1.83 16.07 -2.28
C GLU A 97 2.41 16.62 -0.95
N LEU A 98 1.54 16.96 0.01
CA LEU A 98 1.90 17.50 1.33
C LEU A 98 1.07 16.79 2.42
N PRO A 99 1.70 16.25 3.49
CA PRO A 99 0.96 15.58 4.55
C PRO A 99 -0.08 16.47 5.23
N GLY A 100 -1.24 15.88 5.52
CA GLY A 100 -2.42 16.54 6.07
C GLY A 100 -3.22 17.38 5.06
N GLN A 101 -2.89 17.33 3.77
CA GLN A 101 -3.57 18.13 2.73
C GLN A 101 -4.48 17.31 1.79
N LYS A 102 -5.35 18.02 1.08
CA LYS A 102 -6.26 17.47 0.07
C LYS A 102 -5.60 17.45 -1.32
N ALA A 103 -6.22 16.77 -2.27
CA ALA A 103 -5.86 16.81 -3.68
C ALA A 103 -5.94 18.25 -4.27
N THR A 104 -5.23 18.53 -5.35
CA THR A 104 -5.29 19.82 -6.07
C THR A 104 -6.03 19.73 -7.40
N GLU A 105 -6.54 20.87 -7.87
CA GLU A 105 -7.29 21.01 -9.12
C GLU A 105 -6.32 21.05 -10.33
N GLY A 106 -6.34 20.02 -11.18
CA GLY A 106 -5.47 19.90 -12.35
C GLY A 106 -3.97 20.05 -12.03
N LEU A 107 -3.27 20.89 -12.79
CA LEU A 107 -1.87 21.25 -12.53
C LEU A 107 -1.70 22.49 -11.62
N THR A 108 -2.75 22.91 -10.91
CA THR A 108 -2.68 24.08 -10.02
C THR A 108 -2.28 23.70 -8.61
N GLU A 109 -1.84 24.69 -7.83
CA GLU A 109 -1.59 24.55 -6.38
C GLU A 109 -2.87 24.75 -5.54
N ARG A 110 -4.02 25.02 -6.19
CA ARG A 110 -5.29 25.20 -5.51
C ARG A 110 -5.86 23.85 -5.10
N GLN A 111 -6.26 23.70 -3.84
CA GLN A 111 -7.04 22.54 -3.39
C GLN A 111 -8.30 22.35 -4.27
N VAL A 112 -8.60 21.10 -4.58
CA VAL A 112 -9.74 20.68 -5.41
C VAL A 112 -11.03 21.38 -5.00
N GLY A 113 -11.69 22.03 -5.96
CA GLY A 113 -12.94 22.76 -5.74
C GLY A 113 -14.19 21.90 -5.93
N SER A 114 -14.06 20.80 -6.69
CA SER A 114 -15.11 19.81 -6.91
C SER A 114 -14.50 18.52 -7.45
N TYR A 115 -15.08 17.35 -7.15
CA TYR A 115 -14.58 16.04 -7.60
C TYR A 115 -15.25 15.54 -8.88
N LYS A 116 -16.32 16.21 -9.34
CA LYS A 116 -17.02 15.91 -10.59
C LYS A 116 -16.98 17.05 -11.60
N LEU A 117 -17.35 16.73 -12.85
CA LEU A 117 -17.77 17.66 -13.89
C LEU A 117 -18.90 17.02 -14.69
N ASP A 118 -20.01 17.72 -14.89
CA ASP A 118 -21.23 17.23 -15.54
C ASP A 118 -21.75 15.88 -15.00
N GLY A 119 -21.52 15.61 -13.71
CA GLY A 119 -21.89 14.36 -13.04
C GLY A 119 -20.94 13.18 -13.28
N ALA A 120 -19.85 13.35 -14.02
CA ALA A 120 -18.77 12.36 -14.14
C ALA A 120 -17.62 12.67 -13.16
N ILE A 121 -17.01 11.65 -12.59
CA ILE A 121 -15.91 11.77 -11.61
C ILE A 121 -14.60 12.09 -12.31
N LYS A 122 -13.92 13.13 -11.84
CA LYS A 122 -12.56 13.51 -12.27
C LYS A 122 -11.57 12.40 -11.88
N PRO A 123 -10.75 11.86 -12.79
CA PRO A 123 -9.70 10.93 -12.41
C PRO A 123 -8.64 11.61 -11.54
N GLN A 124 -8.10 10.88 -10.56
CA GLN A 124 -6.95 11.34 -9.77
C GLN A 124 -5.65 10.84 -10.40
N ALA A 125 -4.75 11.76 -10.73
CA ALA A 125 -3.41 11.46 -11.17
C ALA A 125 -2.43 11.39 -9.98
N ALA A 126 -1.54 10.41 -10.00
CA ALA A 126 -0.34 10.40 -9.16
C ALA A 126 0.75 11.24 -9.85
N ARG A 127 1.25 12.30 -9.20
CA ARG A 127 2.40 13.08 -9.69
C ARG A 127 3.69 12.55 -9.08
N PHE A 128 4.68 12.28 -9.93
CA PHE A 128 5.99 11.78 -9.54
C PHE A 128 7.11 12.78 -9.88
N ARG A 129 8.04 12.91 -8.95
CA ARG A 129 9.18 13.83 -8.92
C ARG A 129 10.48 13.04 -8.81
N VAL A 130 11.58 13.56 -9.34
CA VAL A 130 12.93 12.99 -9.11
C VAL A 130 13.65 13.87 -8.10
N PHE A 131 14.32 13.27 -7.12
CA PHE A 131 15.21 13.95 -6.19
C PHE A 131 16.64 13.45 -6.36
N GLU A 132 17.62 14.35 -6.29
CA GLU A 132 19.03 14.00 -6.20
C GLU A 132 19.41 13.74 -4.75
N TYR A 133 20.20 12.68 -4.54
CA TYR A 133 20.77 12.31 -3.26
C TYR A 133 22.29 12.45 -3.32
N LEU A 134 22.83 13.38 -2.54
CA LEU A 134 24.27 13.58 -2.40
C LEU A 134 24.78 12.83 -1.16
N ARG A 135 26.04 12.41 -1.16
CA ARG A 135 26.61 11.74 0.02
C ARG A 135 27.14 12.78 1.02
N ASN A 136 26.63 12.71 2.24
CA ASN A 136 27.00 13.56 3.37
C ASN A 136 28.42 13.23 3.89
N ALA A 137 28.86 13.90 4.96
CA ALA A 137 30.20 13.71 5.54
C ALA A 137 30.49 12.28 6.04
N GLU A 138 29.47 11.51 6.45
CA GLU A 138 29.60 10.09 6.79
C GLU A 138 29.35 9.16 5.59
N GLY A 139 29.28 9.70 4.38
CA GLY A 139 29.05 8.96 3.14
C GLY A 139 27.61 8.55 2.89
N ARG A 140 26.63 8.98 3.70
CA ARG A 140 25.22 8.61 3.55
C ARG A 140 24.52 9.49 2.52
N PRO A 141 23.70 8.94 1.60
CA PRO A 141 22.85 9.69 0.70
C PRO A 141 21.81 10.50 1.51
N GLU A 142 21.76 11.80 1.27
CA GLU A 142 20.78 12.75 1.80
C GLU A 142 20.15 13.54 0.62
N PRO A 143 18.84 13.87 0.67
CA PRO A 143 18.17 14.53 -0.44
C PRO A 143 18.62 15.99 -0.57
N ALA A 144 19.23 16.33 -1.70
CA ALA A 144 19.75 17.66 -1.99
C ALA A 144 18.70 18.60 -2.62
N GLY A 145 17.74 18.06 -3.37
CA GLY A 145 16.66 18.84 -3.99
C GLY A 145 15.89 18.07 -5.07
N GLU A 146 14.78 18.66 -5.53
CA GLU A 146 14.06 18.18 -6.73
C GLU A 146 14.90 18.44 -7.98
N VAL A 147 14.88 17.48 -8.92
CA VAL A 147 15.61 17.50 -10.17
C VAL A 147 14.62 17.69 -11.30
N LEU A 148 14.82 18.74 -12.09
CA LEU A 148 14.01 19.11 -13.25
C LEU A 148 14.91 19.24 -14.49
N PRO A 149 14.39 19.08 -15.72
CA PRO A 149 15.10 19.44 -16.94
C PRO A 149 15.42 20.94 -16.97
N GLN A 150 16.59 21.29 -17.51
CA GLN A 150 17.17 22.63 -17.48
C GLN A 150 17.50 23.13 -18.89
N VAL A 151 17.46 24.46 -19.06
CA VAL A 151 17.94 25.11 -20.28
C VAL A 151 19.49 24.97 -20.34
N PRO A 152 20.08 24.64 -21.51
CA PRO A 152 21.52 24.48 -21.63
C PRO A 152 22.29 25.73 -21.17
N THR A 153 23.20 25.56 -20.23
CA THR A 153 24.13 26.62 -19.80
C THR A 153 25.50 26.37 -20.43
N PRO A 154 26.02 27.25 -21.31
CA PRO A 154 27.25 26.99 -22.05
C PRO A 154 28.44 26.71 -21.12
N GLY A 155 29.09 25.56 -21.29
CA GLY A 155 30.25 25.14 -20.50
C GLY A 155 29.95 24.65 -19.07
N SER A 156 28.68 24.51 -18.69
CA SER A 156 28.26 23.99 -17.39
C SER A 156 27.40 22.72 -17.55
N PRO A 157 27.63 21.66 -16.75
CA PRO A 157 26.76 20.49 -16.77
C PRO A 157 25.32 20.82 -16.37
N TYR A 158 24.33 20.27 -17.08
CA TYR A 158 22.90 20.53 -16.85
C TYR A 158 22.06 19.26 -17.09
N VAL A 159 20.89 19.19 -16.45
CA VAL A 159 19.95 18.06 -16.67
C VAL A 159 19.20 18.31 -17.98
N LYS A 160 19.52 17.54 -19.02
CA LYS A 160 18.97 17.70 -20.37
C LYS A 160 17.54 17.14 -20.50
N ALA A 161 17.28 16.02 -19.84
CA ALA A 161 15.97 15.38 -19.85
C ALA A 161 15.79 14.42 -18.66
N ILE A 162 14.53 14.23 -18.26
CA ILE A 162 14.10 13.08 -17.45
C ILE A 162 13.23 12.23 -18.37
N THR A 163 13.60 10.96 -18.56
CA THR A 163 12.82 9.99 -19.32
C THR A 163 12.18 9.02 -18.35
N TRP A 164 10.87 9.11 -18.21
CA TRP A 164 10.05 8.25 -17.36
C TRP A 164 9.65 6.99 -18.13
N THR A 165 9.49 5.86 -17.43
CA THR A 165 8.87 4.65 -17.96
C THR A 165 8.02 3.97 -16.89
N VAL A 166 6.76 3.70 -17.23
CA VAL A 166 5.76 3.09 -16.35
C VAL A 166 5.17 1.86 -17.03
N HIS A 167 4.88 0.81 -16.28
CA HIS A 167 4.21 -0.39 -16.79
C HIS A 167 2.96 -0.68 -15.97
N LEU A 168 1.77 -0.44 -16.52
CA LEU A 168 0.49 -0.83 -15.89
C LEU A 168 0.01 -2.17 -16.45
N ALA A 169 -0.52 -3.03 -15.57
CA ALA A 169 -1.26 -4.22 -15.94
C ALA A 169 -2.35 -4.58 -14.92
N ASN A 170 -3.34 -5.36 -15.35
CA ASN A 170 -4.34 -6.02 -14.50
C ASN A 170 -4.19 -7.54 -14.63
N ARG A 171 -4.09 -8.24 -13.48
CA ARG A 171 -3.95 -9.71 -13.42
C ARG A 171 -5.00 -10.38 -12.52
N LYS A 172 -6.05 -9.68 -12.11
CA LYS A 172 -7.09 -10.17 -11.19
C LYS A 172 -7.74 -11.47 -11.64
N ALA A 173 -8.13 -11.55 -12.92
CA ALA A 173 -8.80 -12.71 -13.49
C ALA A 173 -7.90 -13.94 -13.60
N ALA A 174 -6.58 -13.75 -13.66
CA ALA A 174 -5.59 -14.82 -13.74
C ALA A 174 -5.16 -15.37 -12.35
N PHE A 175 -5.44 -14.64 -11.27
CA PHE A 175 -4.95 -14.93 -9.92
C PHE A 175 -5.87 -15.88 -9.12
N TYR A 176 -5.53 -16.08 -7.85
CA TYR A 176 -6.34 -16.85 -6.89
C TYR A 176 -7.60 -16.11 -6.46
N GLU A 177 -8.58 -16.85 -5.96
CA GLU A 177 -9.76 -16.33 -5.30
C GLU A 177 -9.41 -15.63 -3.98
N GLU A 178 -10.14 -14.56 -3.67
CA GLU A 178 -10.10 -13.87 -2.38
C GLU A 178 -10.90 -14.67 -1.33
N ASP A 179 -10.23 -15.04 -0.22
CA ASP A 179 -10.80 -15.64 1.01
C ASP A 179 -9.95 -15.10 2.19
N GLY A 180 -9.82 -13.77 2.27
CA GLY A 180 -9.04 -13.02 3.24
C GLY A 180 -7.53 -13.32 3.22
N PRO A 181 -6.95 -13.79 4.34
CA PRO A 181 -5.50 -13.86 4.53
C PRO A 181 -4.89 -15.13 3.91
N ARG A 182 -5.61 -15.74 2.96
CA ARG A 182 -5.11 -16.81 2.09
C ARG A 182 -4.04 -16.28 1.18
N GLY A 183 -2.92 -17.00 1.12
CA GLY A 183 -1.67 -16.53 0.54
C GLY A 183 -0.75 -15.86 1.57
N GLU A 184 -1.26 -15.26 2.65
CA GLU A 184 -0.43 -14.68 3.71
C GLU A 184 -0.17 -15.67 4.86
N THR A 185 -1.23 -15.99 5.60
CA THR A 185 -1.19 -16.81 6.82
C THR A 185 -1.78 -18.20 6.62
N LEU A 186 -2.65 -18.35 5.61
CA LEU A 186 -3.21 -19.62 5.14
C LEU A 186 -2.72 -19.89 3.70
N PRO A 187 -2.71 -21.14 3.21
CA PRO A 187 -2.52 -21.42 1.78
C PRO A 187 -3.58 -20.73 0.91
N ALA A 188 -3.21 -20.34 -0.31
CA ALA A 188 -4.14 -19.78 -1.31
C ALA A 188 -5.35 -20.70 -1.58
N GLY A 189 -6.42 -20.13 -2.12
CA GLY A 189 -7.64 -20.84 -2.52
C GLY A 189 -7.51 -21.49 -3.91
N GLU A 190 -8.64 -21.62 -4.61
CA GLU A 190 -8.64 -21.97 -6.02
C GLU A 190 -8.21 -20.79 -6.90
N LEU A 191 -7.92 -21.05 -8.18
CA LEU A 191 -7.71 -20.00 -9.17
C LEU A 191 -9.06 -19.45 -9.66
N ARG A 192 -9.18 -18.12 -9.74
CA ARG A 192 -10.24 -17.48 -10.52
C ARG A 192 -10.17 -17.98 -11.98
N ASN A 193 -11.30 -18.08 -12.65
CA ASN A 193 -11.43 -18.68 -13.98
C ASN A 193 -10.82 -20.09 -14.08
N PRO A 194 -11.15 -21.06 -13.20
CA PRO A 194 -10.41 -22.33 -13.13
C PRO A 194 -10.59 -23.21 -14.38
N ALA A 195 -11.67 -23.01 -15.14
CA ALA A 195 -11.92 -23.68 -16.42
C ALA A 195 -11.04 -23.16 -17.58
N LEU A 196 -10.40 -21.99 -17.44
CA LEU A 196 -9.56 -21.40 -18.49
C LEU A 196 -8.08 -21.76 -18.23
N ALA A 197 -7.61 -22.75 -18.99
CA ALA A 197 -6.26 -23.29 -18.93
C ALA A 197 -5.19 -22.30 -19.44
N ASP A 198 -5.52 -21.49 -20.47
CA ASP A 198 -4.65 -20.38 -20.85
C ASP A 198 -4.76 -19.25 -19.82
N ARG A 199 -3.77 -19.16 -18.93
CA ARG A 199 -3.67 -18.11 -17.92
C ARG A 199 -3.20 -16.77 -18.48
N ALA A 200 -2.78 -16.70 -19.76
CA ALA A 200 -2.26 -15.51 -20.39
C ALA A 200 -3.37 -14.61 -20.96
N SER A 201 -4.41 -15.16 -21.58
CA SER A 201 -5.60 -14.42 -22.03
C SER A 201 -6.38 -13.72 -20.91
N LEU A 202 -6.18 -14.14 -19.66
CA LEU A 202 -6.81 -13.58 -18.45
C LEU A 202 -6.14 -12.30 -17.91
N GLN A 203 -5.32 -11.60 -18.71
CA GLN A 203 -4.51 -10.48 -18.26
C GLN A 203 -4.61 -9.30 -19.25
N SER A 204 -4.82 -8.10 -18.72
CA SER A 204 -4.69 -6.84 -19.47
C SER A 204 -3.29 -6.29 -19.21
N ASP A 205 -2.38 -6.46 -20.16
CA ASP A 205 -0.98 -6.02 -20.04
C ASP A 205 -0.54 -5.43 -21.37
N PHE A 206 -0.65 -4.11 -21.51
CA PHE A 206 -0.37 -3.43 -22.78
C PHE A 206 1.12 -3.07 -22.95
N GLY A 207 1.99 -3.63 -22.11
CA GLY A 207 3.41 -3.29 -22.03
C GLY A 207 3.66 -1.90 -21.40
N PRO A 208 4.93 -1.54 -21.18
CA PRO A 208 5.28 -0.23 -20.64
C PRO A 208 4.95 0.93 -21.60
N ARG A 209 4.91 2.14 -21.07
CA ARG A 209 4.92 3.40 -21.82
C ARG A 209 6.02 4.30 -21.25
N SER A 210 6.71 5.00 -22.15
CA SER A 210 7.78 5.94 -21.81
C SER A 210 7.39 7.36 -22.19
N ILE A 211 7.78 8.36 -21.42
CA ILE A 211 7.47 9.77 -21.68
C ILE A 211 8.60 10.69 -21.18
N ALA A 212 8.84 11.79 -21.90
CA ALA A 212 9.89 12.75 -21.58
C ALA A 212 9.54 14.14 -22.14
N GLY A 213 10.21 15.18 -21.64
CA GLY A 213 9.99 16.57 -22.04
C GLY A 213 8.96 17.30 -21.17
N LEU A 214 8.77 18.59 -21.47
CA LEU A 214 7.87 19.49 -20.74
C LEU A 214 6.48 19.49 -21.41
N SER A 215 5.40 19.47 -20.62
CA SER A 215 4.01 19.47 -21.10
C SER A 215 3.73 18.42 -22.20
N ALA A 216 4.31 17.22 -22.06
CA ALA A 216 4.24 16.19 -23.09
C ALA A 216 2.81 15.67 -23.27
N ALA A 217 2.43 15.48 -24.54
CA ALA A 217 1.11 14.99 -24.93
C ALA A 217 0.81 13.59 -24.38
N PRO A 218 -0.46 13.21 -24.20
CA PRO A 218 -0.83 11.96 -23.52
C PRO A 218 -0.28 10.71 -24.21
N ASN A 219 0.45 9.88 -23.46
CA ASN A 219 0.87 8.55 -23.92
C ASN A 219 -0.01 7.48 -23.28
N LEU A 220 -0.84 6.80 -24.08
CA LEU A 220 -1.96 5.98 -23.59
C LEU A 220 -1.56 4.51 -23.41
N PHE A 221 -2.02 3.89 -22.32
CA PHE A 221 -2.03 2.44 -22.17
C PHE A 221 -3.28 1.88 -22.86
N THR A 222 -3.15 1.58 -24.15
CA THR A 222 -4.14 0.84 -24.95
C THR A 222 -3.47 -0.33 -25.69
N PRO A 223 -4.22 -1.33 -26.20
CA PRO A 223 -3.68 -2.40 -27.05
C PRO A 223 -3.03 -1.94 -28.35
N ALA A 224 -3.28 -0.70 -28.80
CA ALA A 224 -2.64 -0.16 -29.99
C ALA A 224 -1.17 0.14 -29.70
N THR A 225 -0.28 -0.20 -30.64
CA THR A 225 1.18 -0.09 -30.48
C THR A 225 1.73 1.34 -30.59
N ALA A 226 0.88 2.35 -30.35
CA ALA A 226 1.28 3.74 -30.22
C ALA A 226 2.09 3.89 -28.92
N GLY A 227 3.40 4.14 -29.06
CA GLY A 227 4.35 4.15 -27.94
C GLY A 227 5.52 3.15 -28.07
N GLY A 228 5.58 2.36 -29.15
CA GLY A 228 6.76 1.54 -29.49
C GLY A 228 6.87 0.18 -28.80
N TYR A 229 6.10 -0.06 -27.74
CA TYR A 229 5.99 -1.37 -27.11
C TYR A 229 4.75 -2.13 -27.65
N PRO A 230 4.86 -3.42 -28.00
CA PRO A 230 3.71 -4.25 -28.32
C PRO A 230 2.90 -4.56 -27.05
N ALA A 231 1.58 -4.66 -27.17
CA ALA A 231 0.76 -5.17 -26.08
C ALA A 231 1.14 -6.63 -25.77
N LEU A 232 1.44 -6.91 -24.50
CA LEU A 232 1.92 -8.22 -24.06
C LEU A 232 0.75 -9.20 -23.90
N ARG A 233 -0.37 -8.75 -23.35
CA ARG A 233 -1.63 -9.49 -23.14
C ARG A 233 -2.83 -8.56 -23.35
N VAL A 234 -3.84 -9.04 -24.06
CA VAL A 234 -5.07 -8.29 -24.34
C VAL A 234 -6.25 -9.23 -24.14
N VAL A 235 -7.08 -8.94 -23.15
CA VAL A 235 -8.30 -9.71 -22.87
C VAL A 235 -9.28 -9.56 -24.03
N LYS A 236 -9.89 -10.67 -24.44
CA LYS A 236 -10.85 -10.74 -25.53
C LYS A 236 -12.25 -11.15 -25.05
N ASP A 237 -13.26 -10.68 -25.76
CA ASP A 237 -14.65 -11.13 -25.60
C ASP A 237 -14.94 -12.39 -26.43
N ALA A 238 -16.18 -12.88 -26.34
CA ALA A 238 -16.68 -14.04 -27.07
C ALA A 238 -16.64 -13.89 -28.61
N TYR A 239 -16.42 -12.68 -29.13
CA TYR A 239 -16.34 -12.36 -30.56
C TYR A 239 -14.90 -12.07 -31.02
N GLY A 240 -13.91 -12.15 -30.13
CA GLY A 240 -12.50 -11.84 -30.40
C GLY A 240 -12.16 -10.34 -30.39
N LEU A 241 -13.13 -9.49 -30.02
CA LEU A 241 -12.94 -8.06 -29.83
C LEU A 241 -12.23 -7.79 -28.50
N THR A 242 -11.56 -6.65 -28.41
CA THR A 242 -10.86 -6.22 -27.19
C THR A 242 -11.89 -5.89 -26.11
N LEU A 243 -11.80 -6.55 -24.94
CA LEU A 243 -12.75 -6.36 -23.83
C LEU A 243 -12.39 -5.17 -22.94
N ILE A 244 -11.11 -5.04 -22.60
CA ILE A 244 -10.52 -3.88 -21.91
C ILE A 244 -9.52 -3.26 -22.88
N ASP A 245 -9.72 -2.00 -23.25
CA ASP A 245 -8.97 -1.28 -24.28
C ASP A 245 -8.15 -0.10 -23.74
N TYR A 246 -8.34 0.26 -22.47
CA TYR A 246 -7.66 1.36 -21.80
C TYR A 246 -7.36 0.98 -20.33
N LEU A 247 -6.12 1.21 -19.88
CA LEU A 247 -5.70 1.06 -18.47
C LEU A 247 -5.21 2.36 -17.82
N GLY A 248 -5.09 3.44 -18.59
CA GLY A 248 -4.50 4.68 -18.12
C GLY A 248 -3.74 5.47 -19.19
N GLN A 249 -3.08 6.53 -18.74
CA GLN A 249 -2.22 7.37 -19.58
C GLN A 249 -1.08 7.99 -18.76
N LEU A 250 -0.03 8.40 -19.45
CA LEU A 250 1.05 9.24 -18.92
C LEU A 250 0.96 10.65 -19.51
N ARG A 251 1.30 11.66 -18.72
CA ARG A 251 1.56 13.05 -19.15
C ARG A 251 2.82 13.57 -18.44
N THR A 252 3.35 14.72 -18.87
CA THR A 252 4.22 15.53 -18.01
C THR A 252 3.66 16.92 -17.75
N ASP A 253 3.99 17.52 -16.61
CA ASP A 253 3.70 18.94 -16.36
C ASP A 253 4.72 19.86 -17.06
N ALA A 254 4.54 21.18 -16.89
CA ALA A 254 5.40 22.20 -17.48
C ALA A 254 6.87 22.15 -17.00
N GLU A 255 7.15 21.41 -15.92
CA GLU A 255 8.49 21.22 -15.35
C GLU A 255 9.03 19.79 -15.59
N GLY A 256 8.30 18.96 -16.35
CA GLY A 256 8.73 17.62 -16.74
C GLY A 256 8.46 16.52 -15.70
N ARG A 257 7.71 16.82 -14.62
CA ARG A 257 7.23 15.80 -13.67
C ARG A 257 6.26 14.86 -14.36
N LEU A 258 6.29 13.59 -14.00
CA LEU A 258 5.35 12.59 -14.52
C LEU A 258 4.00 12.72 -13.84
N LEU A 259 2.92 12.60 -14.62
CA LEU A 259 1.58 12.30 -14.12
C LEU A 259 1.14 10.94 -14.65
N VAL A 260 0.71 10.04 -13.75
CA VAL A 260 0.11 8.75 -14.10
C VAL A 260 -1.37 8.77 -13.76
N PHE A 261 -2.20 8.45 -14.75
CA PHE A 261 -3.65 8.31 -14.62
C PHE A 261 -4.04 6.84 -14.80
N GLY A 262 -5.07 6.41 -14.08
CA GLY A 262 -5.63 5.06 -14.21
C GLY A 262 -6.74 4.93 -15.26
N GLY A 263 -7.45 3.79 -15.19
CA GLY A 263 -8.66 3.48 -15.96
C GLY A 263 -9.83 4.44 -15.72
N LYS A 264 -10.91 4.22 -16.48
CA LYS A 264 -12.16 5.00 -16.46
C LYS A 264 -13.24 4.40 -15.56
N GLY A 265 -12.98 3.26 -14.91
CA GLY A 265 -13.93 2.50 -14.10
C GLY A 265 -14.80 1.56 -14.93
N HIS A 266 -14.32 1.13 -16.10
CA HIS A 266 -14.96 0.15 -16.96
C HIS A 266 -14.72 -1.28 -16.45
N SER A 267 -15.80 -2.06 -16.40
CA SER A 267 -15.82 -3.45 -15.94
C SER A 267 -16.79 -4.25 -16.82
N ALA A 268 -16.35 -5.41 -17.32
CA ALA A 268 -17.07 -6.16 -18.36
C ALA A 268 -16.84 -7.67 -18.28
N SER A 269 -17.73 -8.45 -18.91
CA SER A 269 -17.64 -9.91 -19.00
C SER A 269 -17.15 -10.35 -20.38
N SER A 270 -16.24 -11.32 -20.41
CA SER A 270 -15.66 -11.91 -21.63
C SER A 270 -16.62 -12.85 -22.38
N ILE A 271 -17.78 -13.18 -21.80
CA ILE A 271 -18.76 -14.12 -22.36
C ILE A 271 -20.11 -13.46 -22.61
N SER A 272 -20.85 -13.97 -23.59
CA SER A 272 -22.13 -13.44 -24.05
C SER A 272 -23.19 -14.55 -24.07
N PRO A 273 -24.31 -14.44 -23.33
CA PRO A 273 -24.59 -13.41 -22.33
C PRO A 273 -23.58 -13.44 -21.17
N ALA A 274 -23.39 -12.30 -20.52
CA ALA A 274 -22.60 -12.22 -19.29
C ALA A 274 -23.23 -13.10 -18.20
N GLN A 275 -22.40 -13.78 -17.42
CA GLN A 275 -22.88 -14.39 -16.17
C GLN A 275 -23.14 -13.27 -15.15
N PRO A 276 -24.24 -13.33 -14.37
CA PRO A 276 -24.50 -12.37 -13.31
C PRO A 276 -23.30 -12.25 -12.37
N LEU A 277 -23.10 -11.08 -11.79
CA LEU A 277 -22.23 -10.94 -10.63
C LEU A 277 -22.89 -11.68 -9.47
N THR A 278 -22.28 -12.75 -8.96
CA THR A 278 -22.85 -13.57 -7.87
C THR A 278 -22.04 -13.54 -6.57
N HIS A 279 -20.90 -12.86 -6.56
CA HIS A 279 -20.00 -12.77 -5.42
C HIS A 279 -19.41 -11.36 -5.36
N TRP A 280 -19.21 -10.84 -4.15
CA TRP A 280 -18.58 -9.53 -3.91
C TRP A 280 -17.12 -9.39 -4.43
N SER A 281 -16.50 -10.45 -4.98
CA SER A 281 -15.06 -10.43 -5.34
C SER A 281 -14.62 -11.47 -6.37
N ASN A 282 -15.20 -12.68 -6.36
CA ASN A 282 -14.72 -13.80 -7.19
C ASN A 282 -15.71 -14.12 -8.32
N ASN A 283 -15.85 -13.21 -9.30
CA ASN A 283 -16.72 -13.43 -10.45
C ASN A 283 -15.91 -13.94 -11.65
N ASN A 284 -16.18 -15.18 -12.06
CA ASN A 284 -15.53 -15.77 -13.23
C ASN A 284 -16.00 -15.10 -14.53
N TYR A 285 -15.10 -15.04 -15.51
CA TYR A 285 -15.22 -14.39 -16.82
C TYR A 285 -15.32 -12.86 -16.82
N TRP A 286 -15.29 -12.22 -15.65
CA TRP A 286 -15.30 -10.76 -15.48
C TRP A 286 -13.90 -10.12 -15.41
N PHE A 287 -13.83 -8.85 -15.83
CA PHE A 287 -12.63 -8.03 -15.96
C PHE A 287 -12.92 -6.57 -15.59
N ASP A 288 -11.89 -5.82 -15.19
CA ASP A 288 -11.97 -4.38 -14.94
C ASP A 288 -10.69 -3.62 -15.35
N ASP A 289 -10.75 -2.29 -15.37
CA ASP A 289 -9.66 -1.38 -15.81
C ASP A 289 -8.81 -0.79 -14.66
N VAL A 290 -8.92 -1.39 -13.46
CA VAL A 290 -7.94 -1.25 -12.36
C VAL A 290 -6.56 -1.75 -12.83
N GLY A 291 -5.48 -1.28 -12.22
CA GLY A 291 -4.15 -1.83 -12.45
C GLY A 291 -3.09 -1.29 -11.49
N ASP A 292 -1.89 -1.84 -11.56
CA ASP A 292 -0.73 -1.33 -10.83
C ASP A 292 0.57 -1.65 -11.56
N GLY A 293 1.68 -1.04 -11.15
CA GLY A 293 3.00 -1.48 -11.60
C GLY A 293 4.16 -0.50 -11.36
N PRO A 294 5.37 -0.85 -11.82
CA PRO A 294 6.58 -0.08 -11.55
C PRO A 294 6.62 1.25 -12.30
N VAL A 295 7.21 2.24 -11.63
CA VAL A 295 7.54 3.58 -12.14
C VAL A 295 9.05 3.75 -12.05
N THR A 296 9.68 4.01 -13.20
CA THR A 296 11.15 4.08 -13.35
C THR A 296 11.53 5.34 -14.14
N ALA A 297 12.77 5.79 -14.02
CA ALA A 297 13.25 6.98 -14.72
C ALA A 297 14.74 6.90 -15.04
N VAL A 298 15.14 7.63 -16.09
CA VAL A 298 16.55 7.90 -16.44
C VAL A 298 16.73 9.41 -16.53
N VAL A 299 17.60 9.96 -15.68
CA VAL A 299 18.06 11.35 -15.73
C VAL A 299 19.21 11.42 -16.74
N THR A 300 19.04 12.22 -17.78
CA THR A 300 20.09 12.45 -18.78
C THR A 300 20.75 13.80 -18.49
N VAL A 301 22.04 13.77 -18.18
CA VAL A 301 22.86 14.94 -17.92
C VAL A 301 23.76 15.18 -19.13
N ASP A 302 23.83 16.44 -19.57
CA ASP A 302 24.79 16.91 -20.57
C ASP A 302 25.92 17.62 -19.82
N ASP A 303 27.17 17.41 -20.22
CA ASP A 303 28.34 18.00 -19.55
C ASP A 303 28.57 19.49 -19.88
N GLY A 304 27.76 20.07 -20.78
CA GLY A 304 27.93 21.43 -21.28
C GLY A 304 28.84 21.53 -22.51
N ALA A 305 29.45 20.40 -22.92
CA ALA A 305 30.14 20.21 -24.20
C ALA A 305 29.33 19.29 -25.17
N GLY A 306 28.17 18.78 -24.73
CA GLY A 306 27.29 17.93 -25.52
C GLY A 306 27.43 16.43 -25.24
N ASN A 307 28.32 16.01 -24.32
CA ASN A 307 28.47 14.60 -23.96
C ASN A 307 27.37 14.20 -22.98
N LEU A 308 26.65 13.11 -23.27
CA LEU A 308 25.50 12.68 -22.49
C LEU A 308 25.86 11.54 -21.53
N THR A 309 25.54 11.73 -20.25
CA THR A 309 25.58 10.67 -19.23
C THR A 309 24.16 10.34 -18.79
N HIS A 310 23.81 9.06 -18.82
CA HIS A 310 22.49 8.56 -18.44
C HIS A 310 22.54 7.89 -17.06
N PHE A 311 21.80 8.46 -16.11
CA PHE A 311 21.69 7.96 -14.74
C PHE A 311 20.31 7.32 -14.54
N PRO A 312 20.18 5.98 -14.54
CA PRO A 312 18.97 5.33 -14.04
C PRO A 312 18.84 5.56 -12.52
N MET A 313 17.64 5.34 -11.99
CA MET A 313 17.44 5.34 -10.53
C MET A 313 18.27 4.23 -9.87
N ASP A 314 18.68 4.41 -8.62
CA ASP A 314 19.28 3.31 -7.84
C ASP A 314 18.20 2.26 -7.45
N ALA A 315 18.61 1.12 -6.91
CA ALA A 315 17.68 0.01 -6.63
C ALA A 315 16.49 0.42 -5.75
N ALA A 316 16.73 1.27 -4.75
CA ALA A 316 15.72 1.85 -3.86
C ALA A 316 15.10 3.16 -4.40
N GLY A 317 15.62 3.71 -5.50
CA GLY A 317 15.14 4.94 -6.13
C GLY A 317 13.99 4.76 -7.12
N ASN A 318 13.65 3.52 -7.46
CA ASN A 318 12.45 3.23 -8.24
C ASN A 318 11.19 3.41 -7.38
N ALA A 319 10.05 3.53 -8.05
CA ALA A 319 8.74 3.69 -7.43
C ALA A 319 7.71 2.71 -8.02
N TRP A 320 6.49 2.75 -7.49
CA TRP A 320 5.33 2.00 -7.96
C TRP A 320 4.11 2.92 -8.03
N VAL A 321 3.11 2.55 -8.82
CA VAL A 321 1.81 3.21 -8.87
C VAL A 321 0.69 2.20 -8.64
N LEU A 322 -0.26 2.55 -7.78
CA LEU A 322 -1.53 1.84 -7.63
C LEU A 322 -2.65 2.65 -8.29
N VAL A 323 -3.51 2.01 -9.08
CA VAL A 323 -4.78 2.57 -9.54
C VAL A 323 -5.89 1.98 -8.67
N ALA A 324 -6.56 2.82 -7.90
CA ALA A 324 -7.60 2.42 -6.95
C ALA A 324 -9.00 2.93 -7.36
N PRO A 325 -10.08 2.39 -6.76
CA PRO A 325 -11.40 3.02 -6.79
C PRO A 325 -11.38 4.50 -6.35
N PRO A 326 -12.40 5.29 -6.70
CA PRO A 326 -12.56 6.63 -6.17
C PRO A 326 -12.72 6.59 -4.64
N ASP A 327 -12.14 7.58 -3.97
CA ASP A 327 -12.35 7.84 -2.55
C ASP A 327 -13.51 8.83 -2.43
N PHE A 328 -14.63 8.39 -1.83
CA PHE A 328 -15.84 9.19 -1.67
C PHE A 328 -15.90 9.95 -0.35
N SER A 329 -14.83 9.95 0.46
CA SER A 329 -14.70 10.77 1.68
C SER A 329 -13.29 11.39 1.83
N PRO A 330 -12.76 12.07 0.80
CA PRO A 330 -11.36 12.46 0.70
C PRO A 330 -10.94 13.49 1.78
N GLY A 331 -9.96 13.10 2.60
CA GLY A 331 -9.52 13.84 3.78
C GLY A 331 -10.17 13.39 5.10
N LEU A 332 -11.06 12.38 5.09
CA LEU A 332 -11.53 11.68 6.28
C LEU A 332 -10.75 10.37 6.47
N ASN A 333 -9.47 10.48 6.80
CA ASN A 333 -8.51 9.38 6.88
C ASN A 333 -8.96 8.21 7.78
N ALA A 334 -8.57 7.00 7.39
CA ALA A 334 -8.74 5.78 8.19
C ALA A 334 -8.00 5.85 9.54
N GLY A 335 -8.43 5.03 10.51
CA GLY A 335 -7.69 4.83 11.77
C GLY A 335 -6.38 4.05 11.60
N VAL A 336 -6.26 3.30 10.50
CA VAL A 336 -5.02 2.65 10.03
C VAL A 336 -4.94 2.89 8.53
N SER A 337 -3.92 3.62 8.09
CA SER A 337 -3.66 3.92 6.69
C SER A 337 -2.59 3.01 6.07
N LEU A 338 -2.42 3.01 4.74
CA LEU A 338 -1.27 2.31 4.13
C LEU A 338 0.06 2.88 4.65
N TYR A 339 0.13 4.16 5.00
CA TYR A 339 1.30 4.75 5.64
C TYR A 339 1.59 4.09 6.99
N ASP A 340 0.57 3.93 7.85
CA ASP A 340 0.71 3.26 9.15
C ASP A 340 1.17 1.80 9.01
N VAL A 341 0.69 1.08 7.99
CA VAL A 341 1.08 -0.31 7.70
C VAL A 341 2.55 -0.42 7.30
N LEU A 342 3.01 0.44 6.39
CA LEU A 342 4.41 0.43 5.96
C LEU A 342 5.35 0.99 7.04
N TYR A 343 4.90 1.94 7.85
CA TYR A 343 5.63 2.44 9.02
C TYR A 343 5.79 1.36 10.08
N ASP A 344 4.71 0.66 10.44
CA ASP A 344 4.71 -0.48 11.36
C ASP A 344 5.60 -1.63 10.85
N MET A 345 5.59 -1.91 9.54
CA MET A 345 6.49 -2.87 8.92
C MET A 345 7.96 -2.43 9.00
N GLY A 346 8.24 -1.13 8.79
CA GLY A 346 9.57 -0.53 8.94
C GLY A 346 10.11 -0.62 10.38
N VAL A 347 9.25 -0.43 11.38
CA VAL A 347 9.62 -0.59 12.81
C VAL A 347 9.81 -2.05 13.21
N ARG A 348 8.99 -2.98 12.70
CA ARG A 348 8.89 -4.35 13.26
C ARG A 348 9.47 -5.48 12.43
N LYS A 349 9.68 -5.31 11.12
CA LYS A 349 10.04 -6.40 10.19
C LYS A 349 11.22 -6.10 9.27
N LEU A 350 11.48 -4.83 8.94
CA LEU A 350 12.54 -4.44 8.01
C LEU A 350 13.82 -4.05 8.75
N ALA A 351 14.97 -4.27 8.10
CA ALA A 351 16.22 -3.65 8.52
C ALA A 351 16.21 -2.17 8.15
N ILE A 352 16.69 -1.32 9.06
CA ILE A 352 16.95 0.09 8.76
C ILE A 352 18.31 0.20 8.05
N PRO A 353 18.42 0.85 6.89
CA PRO A 353 19.70 1.00 6.18
C PRO A 353 20.71 1.78 7.02
N ALA A 354 21.94 1.26 7.13
CA ALA A 354 23.04 1.95 7.81
C ALA A 354 23.52 3.20 7.04
N ASP A 355 23.28 3.21 5.73
CA ASP A 355 23.80 4.12 4.73
C ASP A 355 22.66 4.88 4.00
N ASN A 356 21.67 5.38 4.73
CA ASN A 356 20.65 6.31 4.20
C ASN A 356 20.31 7.37 5.26
N ALA A 357 20.60 8.65 4.97
CA ALA A 357 20.53 9.73 5.97
C ALA A 357 19.10 10.01 6.48
N LEU A 358 18.06 9.63 5.71
CA LEU A 358 16.66 9.81 6.11
C LEU A 358 16.35 9.17 7.47
N TYR A 359 17.04 8.09 7.81
CA TYR A 359 16.84 7.28 9.02
C TYR A 359 17.71 7.69 10.21
N PHE A 360 18.59 8.69 10.08
CA PHE A 360 19.51 9.13 11.14
C PHE A 360 19.13 10.48 11.74
N ASN A 361 19.77 10.87 12.83
CA ASN A 361 19.40 12.01 13.66
C ASN A 361 19.21 13.31 12.84
N GLY A 362 18.01 13.88 12.87
CA GLY A 362 17.60 15.05 12.07
C GLY A 362 16.85 14.71 10.76
N GLY A 363 16.94 13.46 10.26
CA GLY A 363 16.19 12.98 9.11
C GLY A 363 14.72 12.64 9.43
N PRO A 364 13.81 12.68 8.44
CA PRO A 364 12.36 12.51 8.64
C PRO A 364 11.97 11.11 9.17
N LEU A 365 12.80 10.10 8.98
CA LEU A 365 12.60 8.73 9.46
C LEU A 365 13.47 8.37 10.68
N ALA A 366 14.18 9.33 11.28
CA ALA A 366 14.93 9.13 12.53
C ALA A 366 14.08 8.49 13.65
N ARG A 367 12.80 8.87 13.71
CA ARG A 367 11.83 8.32 14.66
C ARG A 367 11.57 6.83 14.45
N MET A 368 11.50 6.36 13.19
CA MET A 368 11.34 4.94 12.88
C MET A 368 12.53 4.14 13.40
N THR A 369 13.75 4.65 13.27
CA THR A 369 14.98 3.99 13.74
C THR A 369 15.02 3.85 15.26
N GLN A 370 14.57 4.88 16.00
CA GLN A 370 14.42 4.82 17.46
C GLN A 370 13.44 3.71 17.87
N LEU A 371 12.26 3.68 17.25
CA LEU A 371 11.22 2.71 17.53
C LEU A 371 11.61 1.28 17.11
N ASN A 372 12.29 1.11 15.97
CA ASN A 372 12.81 -0.18 15.48
C ASN A 372 13.85 -0.77 16.46
N THR A 373 14.78 0.07 16.92
CA THR A 373 15.81 -0.32 17.91
C THR A 373 15.17 -0.77 19.23
N ALA A 374 14.23 0.02 19.76
CA ALA A 374 13.56 -0.29 21.02
C ALA A 374 12.64 -1.53 20.91
N TRP A 375 11.86 -1.63 19.82
CA TRP A 375 11.03 -2.80 19.53
C TRP A 375 11.87 -4.08 19.46
N SER A 376 13.02 -4.03 18.79
CA SER A 376 13.95 -5.17 18.68
C SER A 376 14.51 -5.58 20.05
N ALA A 377 14.95 -4.61 20.86
CA ALA A 377 15.47 -4.87 22.21
C ALA A 377 14.39 -5.42 23.18
N TRP A 378 13.15 -4.94 23.07
CA TRP A 378 12.02 -5.48 23.83
C TRP A 378 11.67 -6.89 23.35
N LYS A 379 11.58 -7.11 22.04
CA LYS A 379 11.15 -8.38 21.45
C LYS A 379 12.16 -9.52 21.66
N SER A 380 13.45 -9.19 21.80
CA SER A 380 14.50 -10.14 22.19
C SER A 380 14.60 -10.37 23.71
N GLY A 381 13.84 -9.64 24.54
CA GLY A 381 13.93 -9.69 25.99
C GLY A 381 15.18 -9.02 26.57
N ALA A 382 15.92 -8.24 25.78
CA ALA A 382 17.12 -7.53 26.23
C ALA A 382 16.80 -6.36 27.18
N VAL A 383 15.57 -5.85 27.16
CA VAL A 383 15.02 -4.93 28.17
C VAL A 383 13.82 -5.55 28.87
N ALA A 384 13.81 -5.49 30.21
CA ALA A 384 12.70 -6.00 31.02
C ALA A 384 11.61 -4.92 31.18
N GLY A 385 10.42 -5.13 30.61
CA GLY A 385 9.33 -4.16 30.74
C GLY A 385 7.99 -4.58 30.09
N LYS A 386 6.92 -3.89 30.48
CA LYS A 386 5.55 -4.05 29.93
C LYS A 386 5.24 -3.14 28.72
N PHE A 387 6.21 -2.32 28.30
CA PHE A 387 6.08 -1.34 27.23
C PHE A 387 7.13 -1.60 26.16
N GLU A 388 6.69 -1.68 24.91
CA GLU A 388 7.46 -2.08 23.73
C GLU A 388 8.59 -1.10 23.39
N PHE A 389 8.43 0.17 23.76
CA PHE A 389 9.39 1.24 23.50
C PHE A 389 10.10 1.75 24.76
N GLY A 390 9.95 1.07 25.90
CA GLY A 390 10.64 1.40 27.16
C GLY A 390 10.36 2.83 27.64
N SER A 391 11.40 3.67 27.65
CA SER A 391 11.34 5.09 28.05
C SER A 391 11.10 6.07 26.90
N ILE A 392 10.94 5.60 25.65
CA ILE A 392 10.61 6.48 24.52
C ILE A 392 9.18 6.98 24.71
N ALA A 393 9.04 8.27 25.01
CA ALA A 393 7.76 8.95 25.07
C ALA A 393 7.10 9.01 23.68
N ALA A 394 5.79 8.78 23.61
CA ALA A 394 5.00 9.03 22.40
C ALA A 394 4.84 10.55 22.17
N ASP A 395 4.68 10.99 20.94
CA ASP A 395 4.36 12.40 20.63
C ASP A 395 2.85 12.60 20.51
N PHE A 396 2.26 13.50 21.31
CA PHE A 396 0.80 13.64 21.28
C PHE A 396 0.28 14.18 19.94
N ALA A 397 1.01 15.12 19.32
CA ALA A 397 0.54 15.84 18.15
C ALA A 397 0.56 14.99 16.87
N SER A 398 1.56 14.12 16.74
CA SER A 398 1.84 13.34 15.53
C SER A 398 1.57 11.84 15.65
N GLU A 399 1.64 11.25 16.86
CA GLU A 399 1.47 9.80 17.05
C GLU A 399 0.17 9.40 17.75
N VAL A 400 -0.49 10.32 18.46
CA VAL A 400 -1.69 10.04 19.27
C VAL A 400 -2.93 10.76 18.72
N TRP A 401 -2.83 12.08 18.53
CA TRP A 401 -3.94 12.92 18.10
C TRP A 401 -4.53 12.54 16.74
N PRO A 402 -3.76 12.15 15.70
CA PRO A 402 -4.33 11.72 14.42
C PRO A 402 -5.25 10.50 14.58
N ILE A 403 -4.90 9.53 15.43
CA ILE A 403 -5.71 8.33 15.68
C ILE A 403 -7.02 8.72 16.37
N ILE A 404 -6.96 9.60 17.38
CA ILE A 404 -8.14 10.14 18.08
C ILE A 404 -9.05 10.89 17.11
N ARG A 405 -8.50 11.82 16.32
CA ARG A 405 -9.22 12.64 15.34
C ARG A 405 -9.89 11.76 14.28
N ASN A 406 -9.16 10.84 13.66
CA ASN A 406 -9.68 9.96 12.62
C ASN A 406 -10.82 9.06 13.17
N ALA A 407 -10.70 8.59 14.42
CA ALA A 407 -11.77 7.82 15.09
C ALA A 407 -13.04 8.64 15.40
N VAL A 408 -12.93 9.96 15.59
CA VAL A 408 -14.11 10.85 15.73
C VAL A 408 -14.69 11.18 14.35
N ASN A 409 -13.85 11.48 13.36
CA ASN A 409 -14.24 11.88 11.99
C ASN A 409 -15.09 10.83 11.25
N LEU A 410 -14.97 9.54 11.62
CA LEU A 410 -15.89 8.47 11.19
C LEU A 410 -17.39 8.79 11.45
N VAL A 411 -17.73 9.78 12.31
CA VAL A 411 -19.10 10.28 12.48
C VAL A 411 -19.75 10.73 11.18
N TYR A 412 -18.98 11.25 10.23
CA TYR A 412 -19.46 11.78 8.96
C TYR A 412 -19.68 10.72 7.89
N THR A 413 -19.20 9.49 8.09
CA THR A 413 -19.31 8.39 7.12
C THR A 413 -19.95 7.11 7.65
N THR A 414 -20.16 6.94 8.96
CA THR A 414 -20.88 5.76 9.49
C THR A 414 -21.65 6.01 10.79
N ALA A 415 -22.86 5.45 10.86
CA ALA A 415 -23.73 5.48 12.03
C ALA A 415 -23.24 4.61 13.20
N LEU A 416 -22.19 3.81 13.01
CA LEU A 416 -21.50 3.09 14.09
C LEU A 416 -20.92 4.06 15.14
N VAL A 417 -20.55 5.27 14.71
CA VAL A 417 -20.09 6.34 15.60
C VAL A 417 -21.28 7.03 16.27
N ASN A 418 -21.20 7.09 17.60
CA ASN A 418 -22.21 7.64 18.52
C ASN A 418 -21.60 8.72 19.45
N PHE A 419 -22.47 9.42 20.18
CA PHE A 419 -22.15 10.60 21.01
C PHE A 419 -20.95 10.46 21.97
N LYS A 420 -20.55 9.24 22.36
CA LYS A 420 -19.35 9.03 23.19
C LYS A 420 -18.06 9.48 22.53
N HIS A 421 -18.00 9.54 21.19
CA HIS A 421 -16.81 10.00 20.47
C HIS A 421 -16.62 11.52 20.57
N SER A 422 -17.71 12.29 20.69
CA SER A 422 -17.64 13.74 20.88
C SER A 422 -16.94 14.12 22.20
N ALA A 423 -17.02 13.28 23.24
CA ALA A 423 -16.30 13.48 24.50
C ALA A 423 -14.77 13.39 24.35
N MET A 424 -14.27 12.67 23.34
CA MET A 424 -12.82 12.58 23.05
C MET A 424 -12.21 13.91 22.59
N LEU A 425 -13.04 14.87 22.16
CA LEU A 425 -12.62 16.23 21.80
C LEU A 425 -12.64 17.20 22.99
N THR A 426 -13.31 16.85 24.09
CA THR A 426 -13.51 17.72 25.27
C THR A 426 -12.73 17.30 26.50
N ASP A 427 -12.37 16.02 26.61
CA ASP A 427 -11.47 15.54 27.66
C ASP A 427 -10.03 16.05 27.43
N PRO A 428 -9.24 16.34 28.50
CA PRO A 428 -7.87 16.82 28.40
C PRO A 428 -6.90 15.68 28.03
N LEU A 429 -7.11 15.03 26.88
CA LEU A 429 -6.34 13.87 26.43
C LEU A 429 -4.87 14.21 26.17
N GLY A 430 -4.54 15.46 25.84
CA GLY A 430 -3.18 15.97 25.70
C GLY A 430 -2.51 16.44 26.99
N ASP A 431 -3.20 16.46 28.14
CA ASP A 431 -2.62 16.79 29.43
C ASP A 431 -1.93 15.53 30.03
N PRO A 432 -0.64 15.58 30.39
CA PRO A 432 0.07 14.44 31.00
C PRO A 432 -0.33 14.18 32.46
N SER A 433 -0.99 15.13 33.15
CA SER A 433 -1.24 15.10 34.60
C SER A 433 -1.95 13.83 35.10
N ASP A 434 -1.79 13.55 36.40
CA ASP A 434 -2.53 12.47 37.08
C ASP A 434 -4.05 12.72 37.10
N SER A 435 -4.48 13.98 37.13
CA SER A 435 -5.90 14.37 36.97
C SER A 435 -6.46 13.92 35.62
N ALA A 436 -5.72 14.11 34.53
CA ALA A 436 -6.11 13.65 33.19
C ALA A 436 -5.90 12.14 32.99
N ALA A 437 -5.03 11.49 33.79
CA ALA A 437 -4.65 10.08 33.59
C ALA A 437 -5.84 9.11 33.65
N LYS A 438 -6.92 9.45 34.36
CA LYS A 438 -8.17 8.65 34.33
C LYS A 438 -8.82 8.65 32.95
N ALA A 439 -8.92 9.80 32.28
CA ALA A 439 -9.50 9.89 30.93
C ALA A 439 -8.67 9.11 29.91
N ARG A 440 -7.34 9.29 29.92
CA ARG A 440 -6.41 8.57 29.03
C ARG A 440 -6.53 7.04 29.17
N LYS A 441 -6.55 6.54 30.41
CA LYS A 441 -6.70 5.11 30.72
C LYS A 441 -8.10 4.58 30.37
N VAL A 442 -9.16 5.38 30.55
CA VAL A 442 -10.52 4.99 30.15
C VAL A 442 -10.61 4.85 28.64
N PHE A 443 -10.13 5.83 27.84
CA PHE A 443 -10.11 5.72 26.38
C PHE A 443 -9.35 4.48 25.91
N PHE A 444 -8.12 4.29 26.41
CA PHE A 444 -7.29 3.14 26.05
C PHE A 444 -7.95 1.79 26.39
N SER A 445 -8.75 1.70 27.45
CA SER A 445 -9.45 0.46 27.82
C SER A 445 -10.58 0.03 26.87
N TYR A 446 -10.96 0.88 25.90
CA TYR A 446 -11.84 0.49 24.79
C TYR A 446 -11.09 0.00 23.54
N LEU A 447 -9.76 0.14 23.46
CA LEU A 447 -8.96 -0.27 22.30
C LEU A 447 -8.56 -1.75 22.39
N ARG A 448 -8.91 -2.52 21.37
CA ARG A 448 -8.53 -3.93 21.18
C ARG A 448 -7.02 -4.04 20.93
N ALA A 449 -6.31 -4.76 21.80
CA ALA A 449 -4.90 -5.04 21.61
C ALA A 449 -4.68 -5.98 20.40
N PRO A 450 -3.72 -5.71 19.51
CA PRO A 450 -3.37 -6.60 18.40
C PRO A 450 -3.03 -8.03 18.84
N GLU A 451 -2.41 -8.19 20.00
CA GLU A 451 -2.09 -9.48 20.60
C GLU A 451 -3.31 -10.25 21.16
N ASP A 452 -4.30 -9.56 21.74
CA ASP A 452 -5.46 -10.16 22.43
C ASP A 452 -6.75 -10.15 21.61
N ALA A 453 -6.72 -9.66 20.37
CA ALA A 453 -7.90 -9.53 19.50
C ALA A 453 -8.71 -10.84 19.32
N ALA A 454 -8.10 -11.99 19.61
CA ALA A 454 -8.72 -13.31 19.58
C ALA A 454 -9.75 -13.60 20.69
N THR A 455 -9.67 -12.90 21.82
CA THR A 455 -10.36 -13.31 23.07
C THR A 455 -11.53 -12.39 23.44
N ASN A 456 -11.54 -11.15 22.95
CA ASN A 456 -12.36 -10.10 23.53
C ASN A 456 -13.68 -9.82 22.77
N THR A 457 -14.63 -10.74 22.89
CA THR A 457 -16.01 -10.53 22.38
C THR A 457 -16.93 -9.83 23.38
N ASN A 458 -16.60 -9.87 24.69
CA ASN A 458 -17.53 -9.55 25.77
C ASN A 458 -17.04 -8.42 26.72
N GLY A 459 -15.82 -7.92 26.55
CA GLY A 459 -15.24 -6.85 27.38
C GLY A 459 -15.43 -5.43 26.81
N PRO A 460 -14.83 -4.40 27.45
CA PRO A 460 -14.90 -3.03 26.92
C PRO A 460 -14.07 -2.83 25.64
N ALA A 461 -12.93 -3.52 25.53
CA ALA A 461 -11.96 -3.36 24.44
C ALA A 461 -12.45 -3.93 23.11
N THR A 462 -13.36 -3.18 22.47
CA THR A 462 -14.09 -3.57 21.25
C THR A 462 -13.93 -2.56 20.10
N MET A 463 -13.09 -1.53 20.27
CA MET A 463 -12.72 -0.56 19.23
C MET A 463 -11.39 -0.96 18.55
N PRO A 464 -11.22 -0.71 17.24
CA PRO A 464 -12.20 -0.22 16.28
C PRO A 464 -13.42 -1.14 16.11
N ARG A 465 -14.58 -0.56 15.82
CA ARG A 465 -15.81 -1.29 15.46
C ARG A 465 -15.85 -1.59 13.96
N LEU A 466 -14.77 -2.21 13.48
CA LEU A 466 -14.59 -2.63 12.10
C LEU A 466 -14.27 -4.13 12.05
N TYR A 467 -14.59 -4.77 10.94
CA TYR A 467 -14.16 -6.13 10.63
C TYR A 467 -12.63 -6.23 10.55
N GLY A 468 -12.12 -7.46 10.64
CA GLY A 468 -10.69 -7.76 10.51
C GLY A 468 -10.41 -8.61 9.26
N ASP A 469 -9.13 -8.88 8.99
CA ASP A 469 -8.65 -9.60 7.82
C ASP A 469 -9.22 -11.03 7.64
N ASN A 470 -9.86 -11.63 8.65
CA ASN A 470 -10.57 -12.90 8.54
C ASN A 470 -11.70 -12.99 9.58
N TRP A 471 -12.92 -12.72 9.13
CA TRP A 471 -14.13 -12.67 9.96
C TRP A 471 -14.70 -14.05 10.34
N TYR A 472 -14.21 -15.15 9.75
CA TYR A 472 -14.83 -16.47 9.89
C TYR A 472 -14.68 -17.13 11.28
N VAL A 473 -15.55 -18.13 11.50
CA VAL A 473 -15.60 -18.99 12.68
C VAL A 473 -15.36 -20.43 12.26
N GLY A 474 -14.42 -21.11 12.91
CA GLY A 474 -14.09 -22.51 12.60
C GLY A 474 -15.21 -23.47 13.01
N ASN A 475 -15.56 -24.41 12.11
CA ASN A 475 -16.69 -25.35 12.16
C ASN A 475 -18.10 -24.72 12.22
N GLU A 476 -18.32 -23.72 13.07
CA GLU A 476 -19.57 -22.97 13.14
C GLU A 476 -19.57 -21.86 12.09
N ASN A 477 -19.67 -22.25 10.82
CA ASN A 477 -19.82 -21.35 9.69
C ASN A 477 -20.97 -20.36 9.91
N PHE A 478 -20.67 -19.13 10.35
CA PHE A 478 -21.49 -17.95 10.05
C PHE A 478 -21.32 -17.53 8.58
N VAL A 479 -21.33 -18.52 7.68
CA VAL A 479 -21.45 -18.29 6.24
C VAL A 479 -22.87 -17.81 6.02
N TYR A 480 -23.02 -16.48 5.98
CA TYR A 480 -23.99 -15.89 5.06
C TYR A 480 -23.60 -16.39 3.66
N THR A 481 -24.29 -17.43 3.21
CA THR A 481 -24.42 -17.65 1.77
C THR A 481 -25.07 -16.40 1.23
N PHE A 482 -24.41 -15.69 0.31
CA PHE A 482 -25.02 -14.63 -0.48
C PHE A 482 -26.07 -15.27 -1.40
N GLY A 483 -27.23 -15.59 -0.81
CA GLY A 483 -28.38 -16.20 -1.46
C GLY A 483 -29.05 -15.17 -2.36
N GLN A 484 -28.42 -14.86 -3.48
CA GLN A 484 -28.95 -13.92 -4.45
C GLN A 484 -30.31 -14.39 -4.97
N ASN A 485 -31.36 -13.66 -4.59
CA ASN A 485 -32.65 -13.60 -5.28
C ASN A 485 -33.39 -12.32 -4.90
N GLY A 486 -32.91 -11.18 -5.39
CA GLY A 486 -33.67 -9.93 -5.57
C GLY A 486 -34.23 -9.21 -4.33
N SER A 487 -34.12 -9.75 -3.12
CA SER A 487 -34.65 -9.13 -1.91
C SER A 487 -33.65 -9.21 -0.75
N GLY A 488 -33.38 -8.06 -0.14
CA GLY A 488 -32.59 -7.99 1.08
C GLY A 488 -33.28 -8.72 2.24
N ASN A 489 -32.47 -9.38 3.06
CA ASN A 489 -32.84 -9.79 4.42
C ASN A 489 -33.99 -10.83 4.55
N GLN A 490 -33.98 -11.90 3.73
CA GLN A 490 -34.72 -13.15 4.01
C GLN A 490 -33.89 -14.41 3.72
N GLY A 491 -33.54 -15.16 4.78
CA GLY A 491 -33.43 -16.63 4.73
C GLY A 491 -32.40 -17.29 3.78
N GLY A 492 -31.11 -16.94 3.86
CA GLY A 492 -30.05 -17.76 3.27
C GLY A 492 -29.96 -19.15 3.93
N GLY A 493 -30.13 -20.23 3.15
CA GLY A 493 -30.08 -21.61 3.65
C GLY A 493 -28.66 -22.07 3.97
N ALA A 494 -28.43 -22.59 5.17
CA ALA A 494 -27.11 -22.97 5.65
C ALA A 494 -26.53 -24.20 4.90
N VAL A 495 -25.45 -24.00 4.15
CA VAL A 495 -24.65 -25.10 3.55
C VAL A 495 -23.52 -25.48 4.51
N GLN A 496 -23.65 -26.65 5.13
CA GLN A 496 -22.70 -27.16 6.12
C GLN A 496 -21.43 -27.75 5.44
N THR A 497 -20.42 -26.91 5.18
CA THR A 497 -19.12 -27.42 4.69
C THR A 497 -18.29 -27.99 5.84
N THR A 498 -18.15 -29.30 5.91
CA THR A 498 -17.39 -29.99 6.97
C THR A 498 -15.88 -29.84 6.79
N GLY A 499 -15.22 -29.05 7.63
CA GLY A 499 -13.76 -28.97 7.67
C GLY A 499 -13.22 -28.10 8.82
N PRO A 500 -12.26 -28.60 9.64
CA PRO A 500 -11.77 -27.90 10.83
C PRO A 500 -10.88 -26.69 10.51
N ARG A 501 -11.49 -25.59 10.05
CA ARG A 501 -10.84 -24.30 9.82
C ARG A 501 -10.60 -23.55 11.13
N SER A 502 -9.68 -24.02 11.96
CA SER A 502 -9.26 -23.34 13.20
C SER A 502 -8.38 -22.10 12.91
N VAL A 503 -8.95 -21.09 12.25
CA VAL A 503 -8.30 -19.79 12.05
C VAL A 503 -8.14 -19.10 13.41
N PRO A 504 -6.98 -18.48 13.70
CA PRO A 504 -6.81 -17.69 14.91
C PRO A 504 -7.84 -16.56 14.99
N ARG A 505 -8.59 -16.49 16.10
CA ARG A 505 -9.71 -15.55 16.26
C ARG A 505 -9.31 -14.07 16.17
N TYR A 506 -8.01 -13.73 16.24
CA TYR A 506 -7.53 -12.34 16.26
C TYR A 506 -7.78 -11.59 14.95
N GLN A 507 -7.97 -12.31 13.84
CA GLN A 507 -8.24 -11.68 12.53
C GLN A 507 -9.68 -11.22 12.34
N ARG A 508 -10.61 -11.42 13.31
CA ARG A 508 -12.05 -11.13 13.11
C ARG A 508 -12.46 -9.67 13.15
N TYR A 509 -11.68 -8.86 13.84
CA TYR A 509 -11.96 -7.44 14.07
C TYR A 509 -10.69 -6.65 13.83
N SER A 510 -10.82 -5.43 13.28
CA SER A 510 -9.68 -4.53 13.11
C SER A 510 -9.02 -4.21 14.46
N THR A 511 -7.72 -3.93 14.42
CA THR A 511 -6.98 -3.25 15.47
C THR A 511 -6.19 -2.11 14.86
N LEU A 512 -5.71 -1.21 15.69
CA LEU A 512 -4.59 -0.35 15.32
C LEU A 512 -3.35 -1.22 15.00
N THR A 513 -2.34 -0.64 14.36
CA THR A 513 -1.06 -1.36 14.18
C THR A 513 -0.40 -1.61 15.54
N PRO A 514 0.42 -2.67 15.72
CA PRO A 514 1.16 -2.88 16.95
C PRO A 514 2.03 -1.69 17.38
N VAL A 515 2.59 -0.92 16.43
CA VAL A 515 3.28 0.34 16.73
C VAL A 515 2.32 1.40 17.27
N GLN A 516 1.22 1.70 16.56
CA GLN A 516 0.20 2.66 17.02
C GLN A 516 -0.34 2.30 18.41
N TYR A 517 -0.63 1.01 18.65
CA TYR A 517 -1.16 0.53 19.93
C TYR A 517 -0.15 0.69 21.07
N ALA A 518 1.13 0.41 20.83
CA ALA A 518 2.19 0.60 21.82
C ALA A 518 2.47 2.09 22.13
N LEU A 519 2.40 2.99 21.14
CA LEU A 519 2.50 4.43 21.35
C LEU A 519 1.31 4.95 22.18
N LEU A 520 0.09 4.50 21.88
CA LEU A 520 -1.09 4.78 22.70
C LEU A 520 -1.00 4.17 24.11
N ARG A 521 -0.38 3.00 24.27
CA ARG A 521 -0.13 2.41 25.59
C ARG A 521 0.82 3.29 26.43
N SER A 522 1.84 3.87 25.80
CA SER A 522 2.76 4.83 26.42
C SER A 522 2.04 6.12 26.84
N TRP A 523 1.23 6.69 25.96
CA TRP A 523 0.39 7.86 26.25
C TRP A 523 -0.62 7.62 27.39
N ALA A 524 -1.29 6.46 27.40
CA ALA A 524 -2.24 6.07 28.45
C ALA A 524 -1.54 5.88 29.82
N ALA A 525 -0.27 5.48 29.82
CA ALA A 525 0.57 5.45 31.02
C ALA A 525 1.03 6.85 31.48
N GLY A 526 0.97 7.87 30.62
CA GLY A 526 1.48 9.22 30.87
C GLY A 526 2.88 9.49 30.33
N ASN A 527 3.49 8.52 29.63
CA ASN A 527 4.79 8.67 28.99
C ASN A 527 4.62 9.20 27.55
N PHE A 528 4.36 10.51 27.43
CA PHE A 528 4.22 11.20 26.16
C PHE A 528 4.62 12.68 26.24
N VAL A 529 4.96 13.28 25.10
CA VAL A 529 5.22 14.71 24.92
C VAL A 529 3.90 15.44 24.67
N PRO A 530 3.48 16.39 25.53
CA PRO A 530 2.23 17.14 25.35
C PRO A 530 2.26 18.07 24.15
N MET A 531 1.09 18.32 23.54
CA MET A 531 0.92 19.28 22.46
C MET A 531 0.46 20.64 23.01
N PHE A 532 1.23 21.70 22.71
CA PHE A 532 0.89 23.08 23.07
C PHE A 532 0.42 23.86 21.83
N GLY A 533 -0.85 23.67 21.46
CA GLY A 533 -1.46 24.26 20.26
C GLY A 533 -1.26 23.42 19.00
N THR A 534 -2.03 23.73 17.96
CA THR A 534 -2.02 22.97 16.69
C THR A 534 -0.68 23.15 15.96
N PRO A 535 -0.02 22.07 15.50
CA PRO A 535 1.15 22.18 14.62
C PRO A 535 0.82 22.97 13.34
N PRO A 536 1.77 23.76 12.80
CA PRO A 536 1.57 24.42 11.51
C PRO A 536 1.41 23.36 10.39
N PRO A 537 0.58 23.60 9.37
CA PRO A 537 0.43 22.68 8.24
C PRO A 537 1.75 22.56 7.48
N VAL A 538 2.04 21.36 6.96
CA VAL A 538 3.25 21.12 6.16
C VAL A 538 3.14 21.90 4.85
N SER A 539 4.09 22.82 4.63
CA SER A 539 4.11 23.76 3.50
C SER A 539 5.26 23.53 2.52
N VAL A 540 6.19 22.63 2.82
CA VAL A 540 7.38 22.33 2.01
C VAL A 540 7.31 20.90 1.52
N ILE A 541 7.36 20.72 0.20
CA ILE A 541 7.45 19.39 -0.42
C ILE A 541 8.82 18.80 -0.08
N THR A 542 8.81 17.62 0.52
CA THR A 542 10.00 16.83 0.85
C THR A 542 9.83 15.41 0.30
N PRO A 543 10.91 14.66 0.07
CA PRO A 543 10.82 13.32 -0.51
C PRO A 543 9.92 12.39 0.33
N HIS A 544 10.19 12.30 1.63
CA HIS A 544 9.34 11.54 2.57
C HIS A 544 7.94 12.12 2.74
N GLY A 545 7.77 13.44 2.62
CA GLY A 545 6.46 14.09 2.65
C GLY A 545 5.53 13.63 1.52
N LEU A 546 6.07 13.43 0.32
CA LEU A 546 5.34 12.87 -0.82
C LEU A 546 4.93 11.40 -0.56
N ASP A 547 5.85 10.61 0.00
CA ASP A 547 5.62 9.20 0.34
C ASP A 547 4.49 9.06 1.37
N GLN A 548 4.47 9.92 2.40
CA GLN A 548 3.39 9.95 3.38
C GLN A 548 2.07 10.45 2.78
N ALA A 549 2.07 11.59 2.08
CA ALA A 549 0.86 12.25 1.59
C ALA A 549 0.03 11.37 0.63
N ASN A 550 0.69 10.50 -0.15
CA ASN A 550 0.01 9.54 -1.01
C ASN A 550 -0.66 8.41 -0.21
N LEU A 551 -0.04 7.96 0.90
CA LEU A 551 -0.40 6.73 1.59
C LEU A 551 -1.31 6.92 2.83
N GLU A 552 -1.32 8.11 3.43
CA GLU A 552 -2.10 8.38 4.64
C GLU A 552 -3.63 8.48 4.40
N ASN A 553 -4.05 8.73 3.16
CA ASN A 553 -5.45 8.74 2.72
C ASN A 553 -5.92 7.37 2.16
N CYS A 554 -5.10 6.32 2.25
CA CYS A 554 -5.42 4.98 1.75
C CYS A 554 -5.75 4.02 2.89
N ILE A 555 -6.53 2.97 2.61
CA ILE A 555 -6.94 1.95 3.59
C ILE A 555 -5.77 1.05 3.97
N GLY A 556 -5.35 1.12 5.23
CA GLY A 556 -4.35 0.19 5.82
C GLY A 556 -4.94 -1.11 6.36
N GLY A 557 -6.26 -1.23 6.42
CA GLY A 557 -6.93 -2.48 6.75
C GLY A 557 -8.38 -2.31 7.21
N PRO A 558 -9.12 -3.40 7.42
CA PRO A 558 -8.70 -4.79 7.17
C PRO A 558 -8.40 -5.09 5.70
N PHE A 559 -7.58 -6.10 5.43
CA PHE A 559 -7.33 -6.61 4.09
C PHE A 559 -8.20 -7.84 3.80
N TYR A 560 -9.43 -7.58 3.33
CA TYR A 560 -10.40 -8.58 2.89
C TYR A 560 -11.14 -8.14 1.59
N PRO A 561 -10.47 -7.72 0.49
CA PRO A 561 -9.04 -7.52 0.32
C PRO A 561 -8.56 -6.12 0.75
N GLY A 562 -9.45 -5.14 0.91
CA GLY A 562 -9.12 -3.70 1.06
C GLY A 562 -9.55 -2.89 -0.16
N ILE A 563 -9.21 -1.59 -0.21
CA ILE A 563 -9.58 -0.70 -1.34
C ILE A 563 -8.41 -0.48 -2.32
N GLU A 564 -7.29 0.10 -1.89
CA GLU A 564 -6.15 0.41 -2.79
C GLU A 564 -5.23 -0.78 -3.04
N ALA A 565 -5.02 -1.64 -2.03
CA ALA A 565 -4.16 -2.80 -2.08
C ALA A 565 -4.58 -3.86 -1.04
N GLY A 566 -4.17 -5.10 -1.28
CA GLY A 566 -4.35 -6.22 -0.36
C GLY A 566 -3.10 -6.56 0.42
N TRP A 567 -3.16 -7.65 1.20
CA TRP A 567 -2.12 -8.04 2.16
C TRP A 567 -0.71 -8.27 1.59
N GLN A 568 -0.51 -8.36 0.27
CA GLN A 568 0.86 -8.39 -0.30
C GLN A 568 1.62 -7.08 -0.03
N ILE A 569 0.93 -5.94 0.14
CA ILE A 569 1.57 -4.66 0.48
C ILE A 569 2.31 -4.69 1.83
N ARG A 570 1.94 -5.62 2.73
CA ARG A 570 2.59 -5.82 4.04
C ARG A 570 3.53 -7.04 4.12
N ASN A 571 3.93 -7.59 2.96
CA ASN A 571 4.99 -8.59 2.85
C ASN A 571 6.38 -7.91 2.85
N PRO A 572 7.20 -8.04 3.90
CA PRO A 572 8.50 -7.37 3.98
C PRO A 572 9.50 -7.83 2.92
N ALA A 573 9.34 -9.03 2.35
CA ALA A 573 10.24 -9.52 1.30
C ALA A 573 10.15 -8.76 -0.03
N LEU A 574 9.12 -7.92 -0.21
CA LEU A 574 8.96 -7.06 -1.38
C LEU A 574 9.70 -5.72 -1.25
N PHE A 575 10.33 -5.41 -0.11
CA PHE A 575 10.94 -4.11 0.18
C PHE A 575 12.47 -4.21 0.33
N ILE A 576 13.19 -3.19 -0.16
CA ILE A 576 14.66 -3.05 -0.03
C ILE A 576 15.03 -2.19 1.18
N GLU A 577 14.25 -1.14 1.45
CA GLU A 577 14.26 -0.34 2.67
C GLU A 577 12.80 0.06 2.98
N PRO A 578 12.46 0.56 4.19
CA PRO A 578 11.09 1.01 4.48
C PRO A 578 10.52 1.95 3.40
N PHE A 579 9.24 1.75 3.06
CA PHE A 579 8.52 2.37 1.94
C PHE A 579 9.05 2.06 0.51
N ARG A 580 10.26 1.53 0.33
CA ARG A 580 10.85 1.25 -1.00
C ARG A 580 10.67 -0.20 -1.42
N LEU A 581 9.87 -0.41 -2.47
CA LEU A 581 9.73 -1.70 -3.13
C LEU A 581 11.01 -2.09 -3.89
N ASN A 582 11.40 -3.35 -3.75
CA ASN A 582 12.50 -3.97 -4.48
C ASN A 582 11.96 -4.55 -5.80
N LEU A 583 12.23 -3.89 -6.93
CA LEU A 583 11.77 -4.36 -8.25
C LEU A 583 12.38 -5.70 -8.68
N ALA A 584 13.42 -6.19 -8.00
CA ALA A 584 14.01 -7.52 -8.21
C ALA A 584 13.52 -8.58 -7.20
N ALA A 585 12.53 -8.27 -6.36
CA ALA A 585 11.94 -9.22 -5.42
C ALA A 585 11.08 -10.30 -6.10
N THR A 586 10.70 -11.31 -5.31
CA THR A 586 9.77 -12.38 -5.68
C THR A 586 8.54 -12.36 -4.79
N SER A 587 7.39 -12.85 -5.28
CA SER A 587 6.09 -12.58 -4.61
C SER A 587 5.95 -13.16 -3.20
N GLN A 588 6.49 -14.35 -2.95
CA GLN A 588 6.55 -15.01 -1.64
C GLN A 588 5.23 -15.10 -0.87
N PHE A 589 4.12 -15.35 -1.58
CA PHE A 589 2.86 -15.77 -0.97
C PHE A 589 2.73 -17.30 -0.94
N ARG A 590 1.87 -17.83 -0.06
CA ARG A 590 1.61 -19.26 0.09
C ARG A 590 0.71 -19.79 -1.01
N LEU A 591 1.27 -20.63 -1.89
CA LEU A 591 0.52 -21.44 -2.86
C LEU A 591 -0.43 -22.42 -2.14
N PRO A 592 -1.40 -23.04 -2.86
CA PRO A 592 -2.25 -24.09 -2.27
C PRO A 592 -1.47 -25.28 -1.72
N SER A 593 -0.26 -25.54 -2.24
CA SER A 593 0.69 -26.54 -1.72
C SER A 593 1.35 -26.15 -0.38
N GLY A 594 1.07 -24.95 0.14
CA GLY A 594 1.69 -24.39 1.35
C GLY A 594 3.11 -23.83 1.12
N GLN A 595 3.73 -24.10 -0.04
CA GLN A 595 5.01 -23.54 -0.44
C GLN A 595 4.91 -22.04 -0.73
N LEU A 596 6.03 -21.31 -0.58
CA LEU A 596 6.11 -19.92 -1.02
C LEU A 596 6.30 -19.84 -2.54
N GLU A 597 5.57 -18.94 -3.17
CA GLU A 597 5.68 -18.59 -4.58
C GLU A 597 6.98 -17.78 -4.83
N GLY A 598 7.67 -18.06 -5.94
CA GLY A 598 8.98 -17.49 -6.27
C GLY A 598 9.05 -16.77 -7.62
N THR A 599 7.93 -16.27 -8.16
CA THR A 599 7.91 -15.50 -9.41
C THR A 599 8.30 -14.03 -9.16
N PRO A 600 8.95 -13.35 -10.13
CA PRO A 600 9.35 -11.96 -9.97
C PRO A 600 8.18 -11.00 -9.72
N LEU A 601 8.47 -9.90 -9.02
CA LEU A 601 7.60 -8.74 -8.94
C LEU A 601 7.42 -8.12 -10.35
N VAL A 602 6.17 -7.92 -10.78
CA VAL A 602 5.79 -7.49 -12.14
C VAL A 602 4.56 -6.58 -12.10
N ALA A 603 4.27 -5.81 -13.15
CA ALA A 603 3.06 -5.00 -13.24
C ALA A 603 1.78 -5.82 -12.98
N GLY A 604 0.80 -5.25 -12.28
CA GLY A 604 -0.42 -5.94 -11.86
C GLY A 604 -0.23 -6.86 -10.63
N HIS A 605 0.68 -6.53 -9.71
CA HIS A 605 1.00 -7.38 -8.55
C HIS A 605 0.08 -7.17 -7.36
N PHE A 606 -0.23 -5.93 -7.01
CA PHE A 606 -1.05 -5.64 -5.83
C PHE A 606 -2.54 -5.65 -6.17
N SER A 607 -2.90 -5.15 -7.35
CA SER A 607 -4.28 -5.12 -7.85
C SER A 607 -4.88 -6.51 -8.07
N ARG A 608 -4.08 -7.53 -8.39
CA ARG A 608 -4.56 -8.90 -8.69
C ARG A 608 -5.26 -9.59 -7.51
N GLN A 609 -4.95 -9.15 -6.29
CA GLN A 609 -5.62 -9.63 -5.07
C GLN A 609 -7.05 -9.11 -4.95
N MET A 610 -7.30 -7.92 -5.51
CA MET A 610 -8.51 -7.17 -5.24
C MET A 610 -9.73 -7.82 -5.91
N ALA A 611 -10.91 -7.39 -5.49
CA ALA A 611 -12.19 -7.83 -6.03
C ALA A 611 -12.32 -7.64 -7.55
N LEU A 612 -13.03 -8.55 -8.18
CA LEU A 612 -13.22 -8.65 -9.62
C LEU A 612 -14.70 -8.84 -9.97
N PRO A 613 -15.37 -7.84 -10.58
CA PRO A 613 -14.91 -6.46 -10.74
C PRO A 613 -14.96 -5.70 -9.40
N TRP A 614 -14.19 -4.62 -9.25
CA TRP A 614 -14.10 -3.85 -8.00
C TRP A 614 -15.45 -3.30 -7.52
N GLN A 615 -16.41 -3.03 -8.41
CA GLN A 615 -17.74 -2.54 -8.04
C GLN A 615 -18.54 -3.55 -7.20
N ALA A 616 -18.28 -4.85 -7.31
CA ALA A 616 -18.97 -5.87 -6.50
C ALA A 616 -18.57 -5.78 -5.02
N ASP A 617 -17.30 -5.47 -4.74
CA ASP A 617 -16.79 -5.22 -3.38
C ASP A 617 -17.23 -3.85 -2.88
N PHE A 618 -17.22 -2.82 -3.73
CA PHE A 618 -17.70 -1.49 -3.35
C PHE A 618 -19.19 -1.47 -2.96
N ASN A 619 -19.98 -2.44 -3.44
CA ASN A 619 -21.34 -2.68 -2.98
C ASN A 619 -21.36 -3.21 -1.54
N ASP A 620 -20.63 -4.29 -1.25
CA ASP A 620 -20.71 -5.03 0.01
C ASP A 620 -19.74 -4.53 1.10
N CYS A 621 -18.79 -3.66 0.76
CA CYS A 621 -18.04 -2.80 1.66
C CYS A 621 -19.01 -1.80 2.33
N SER A 622 -19.74 -2.31 3.31
CA SER A 622 -20.62 -1.52 4.17
C SER A 622 -20.70 -2.14 5.56
N LYS A 623 -21.25 -1.40 6.51
CA LYS A 623 -21.58 -1.91 7.83
C LYS A 623 -22.54 -3.08 7.76
N LEU A 624 -22.25 -4.10 8.55
CA LEU A 624 -23.14 -5.22 8.81
C LEU A 624 -23.28 -5.35 10.34
N LEU A 625 -24.53 -5.39 10.80
CA LEU A 625 -24.92 -5.41 12.22
C LEU A 625 -24.34 -4.24 13.04
N ASN A 626 -23.13 -4.39 13.60
CA ASN A 626 -22.49 -3.42 14.49
C ASN A 626 -20.97 -3.26 14.21
N LEU A 627 -20.54 -3.57 12.98
CA LEU A 627 -19.17 -3.46 12.48
C LEU A 627 -19.17 -2.89 11.05
N GLY A 628 -18.15 -2.13 10.68
CA GLY A 628 -17.93 -1.59 9.33
C GLY A 628 -16.76 -2.25 8.59
N TRP A 629 -16.69 -2.08 7.26
CA TRP A 629 -15.50 -2.37 6.45
C TRP A 629 -14.62 -1.12 6.33
N TRP A 630 -14.80 -0.31 5.29
CA TRP A 630 -13.94 0.87 5.01
C TRP A 630 -14.73 2.19 4.82
N PRO A 631 -15.44 2.71 5.85
CA PRO A 631 -16.28 3.93 5.74
C PRO A 631 -15.54 5.20 5.27
N THR A 632 -14.22 5.22 5.41
CA THR A 632 -13.31 6.33 5.05
C THR A 632 -12.86 6.35 3.59
N ALA A 633 -13.38 5.43 2.76
CA ALA A 633 -13.24 5.46 1.31
C ALA A 633 -14.58 5.19 0.61
N ARG A 634 -15.42 4.32 1.21
CA ARG A 634 -16.79 4.01 0.80
C ARG A 634 -17.73 4.27 1.99
N PRO A 635 -18.40 5.43 2.07
CA PRO A 635 -19.27 5.75 3.21
C PRO A 635 -20.44 4.76 3.42
N ASP A 636 -20.82 4.55 4.68
CA ASP A 636 -22.05 3.83 5.05
C ASP A 636 -23.25 4.77 5.06
N ASP A 637 -23.13 5.85 5.86
CA ASP A 637 -24.17 6.80 6.16
C ASP A 637 -23.62 8.23 6.16
N VAL A 638 -24.42 9.17 5.68
CA VAL A 638 -24.00 10.55 5.44
C VAL A 638 -25.04 11.55 5.95
N PHE A 639 -24.58 12.75 6.28
CA PHE A 639 -25.43 13.92 6.55
C PHE A 639 -25.73 14.67 5.24
N LEU A 640 -26.89 15.31 5.13
CA LEU A 640 -27.22 16.18 4.00
C LEU A 640 -27.00 17.67 4.35
N HIS A 641 -27.06 18.01 5.64
CA HIS A 641 -26.97 19.37 6.13
C HIS A 641 -26.03 19.44 7.35
N ALA A 642 -25.26 20.51 7.46
CA ALA A 642 -24.29 20.71 8.55
C ALA A 642 -24.95 20.80 9.96
N THR A 643 -26.28 20.92 10.00
CA THR A 643 -27.12 20.97 11.21
C THR A 643 -27.83 19.65 11.54
N ASP A 644 -27.62 18.60 10.74
CA ASP A 644 -28.23 17.28 10.97
C ASP A 644 -27.72 16.63 12.26
N LYS A 645 -28.63 16.02 13.03
CA LYS A 645 -28.30 15.25 14.24
C LYS A 645 -27.79 13.86 13.87
N LEU A 646 -27.06 13.20 14.78
CA LEU A 646 -26.53 11.84 14.59
C LEU A 646 -27.56 10.77 14.14
N SER A 647 -28.86 11.03 14.41
CA SER A 647 -30.00 10.18 14.05
C SER A 647 -30.66 10.53 12.70
N GLN A 648 -30.17 11.55 11.98
CA GLN A 648 -30.68 12.02 10.69
C GLN A 648 -29.82 11.54 9.50
N ARG A 649 -28.71 10.83 9.78
CA ARG A 649 -27.84 10.26 8.72
C ARG A 649 -28.62 9.28 7.86
N LEU A 650 -28.43 9.38 6.55
CA LEU A 650 -29.06 8.51 5.54
C LEU A 650 -28.03 7.57 4.93
N PRO A 651 -28.42 6.36 4.47
CA PRO A 651 -27.50 5.48 3.74
C PRO A 651 -26.90 6.19 2.51
N TRP A 652 -25.60 6.01 2.29
CA TRP A 652 -24.89 6.63 1.17
C TRP A 652 -25.32 6.03 -0.18
N ALA A 653 -25.32 4.71 -0.29
CA ALA A 653 -25.69 3.96 -1.49
C ALA A 653 -27.23 3.75 -1.64
N ARG A 654 -28.02 4.77 -1.29
CA ARG A 654 -29.49 4.78 -1.41
C ARG A 654 -29.97 5.06 -2.84
N PRO A 655 -31.17 4.62 -3.25
CA PRO A 655 -31.85 5.13 -4.44
C PRO A 655 -32.40 6.54 -4.18
N ASP A 656 -32.72 7.31 -5.23
CA ASP A 656 -33.59 8.49 -5.09
C ASP A 656 -35.08 8.06 -5.07
N SER A 657 -35.41 6.91 -5.67
CA SER A 657 -36.72 6.26 -5.53
C SER A 657 -36.62 4.76 -5.23
N LYS A 658 -36.20 3.94 -6.20
CA LYS A 658 -36.05 2.49 -6.10
C LYS A 658 -35.14 1.99 -7.22
N TRP A 659 -34.17 1.15 -6.85
CA TRP A 659 -33.37 0.40 -7.82
C TRP A 659 -34.27 -0.41 -8.78
N PRO A 660 -33.81 -0.73 -10.01
CA PRO A 660 -34.58 -1.51 -10.99
C PRO A 660 -35.06 -2.88 -10.48
N SER A 661 -34.41 -3.43 -9.46
CA SER A 661 -34.82 -4.61 -8.70
C SER A 661 -36.09 -4.43 -7.83
N GLY A 662 -36.56 -3.19 -7.66
CA GLY A 662 -37.59 -2.79 -6.71
C GLY A 662 -37.07 -2.61 -5.27
N SER A 663 -35.77 -2.78 -5.03
CA SER A 663 -35.12 -2.72 -3.72
C SER A 663 -34.85 -1.28 -3.24
N SER A 664 -34.66 -1.10 -1.93
CA SER A 664 -33.97 0.05 -1.33
C SER A 664 -32.44 -0.11 -1.34
N ASP A 665 -31.97 -1.34 -1.48
CA ASP A 665 -30.58 -1.71 -1.28
C ASP A 665 -29.96 -2.03 -2.64
N THR A 666 -28.78 -1.47 -2.90
CA THR A 666 -28.03 -1.59 -4.17
C THR A 666 -27.60 -3.03 -4.44
N SER A 667 -27.72 -3.48 -5.69
CA SER A 667 -27.14 -4.72 -6.18
C SER A 667 -25.76 -4.50 -6.82
N TYR A 668 -25.03 -5.59 -7.10
CA TYR A 668 -23.76 -5.51 -7.82
C TYR A 668 -23.91 -4.86 -9.21
N ASP A 669 -25.00 -5.13 -9.93
CA ASP A 669 -25.27 -4.55 -11.26
C ASP A 669 -25.64 -3.05 -11.14
N ASP A 670 -26.32 -2.66 -10.05
CA ASP A 670 -26.59 -1.25 -9.74
C ASP A 670 -25.30 -0.47 -9.48
N MET A 671 -24.40 -1.01 -8.63
CA MET A 671 -23.10 -0.41 -8.36
C MET A 671 -22.22 -0.37 -9.61
N LEU A 672 -22.20 -1.46 -10.40
CA LEU A 672 -21.51 -1.55 -11.69
C LEU A 672 -21.92 -0.41 -12.64
N GLY A 673 -23.22 -0.15 -12.78
CA GLY A 673 -23.77 0.87 -13.67
C GLY A 673 -23.83 2.29 -13.11
N ASN A 674 -23.81 2.48 -11.78
CA ASN A 674 -24.14 3.77 -11.14
C ASN A 674 -23.10 4.29 -10.13
N TRP A 675 -21.96 3.62 -9.88
CA TRP A 675 -20.94 4.04 -8.90
C TRP A 675 -20.59 5.54 -8.95
N PHE A 676 -20.47 6.11 -10.16
CA PHE A 676 -20.11 7.52 -10.36
C PHE A 676 -21.23 8.52 -9.99
N LYS A 677 -22.46 8.05 -9.76
CA LYS A 677 -23.59 8.91 -9.39
C LYS A 677 -23.61 9.31 -7.92
N PHE A 678 -23.10 8.47 -7.01
CA PHE A 678 -23.12 8.75 -5.57
C PHE A 678 -22.33 10.02 -5.20
N GLY A 679 -22.70 10.67 -4.10
CA GLY A 679 -22.05 11.91 -3.66
C GLY A 679 -20.76 11.68 -2.88
N PHE A 680 -19.91 12.70 -2.82
CA PHE A 680 -18.71 12.74 -1.98
C PHE A 680 -19.04 13.37 -0.62
N VAL A 681 -18.40 12.88 0.45
CA VAL A 681 -18.50 13.45 1.80
C VAL A 681 -17.41 14.51 1.95
N LEU A 682 -17.80 15.78 1.85
CA LEU A 682 -16.90 16.93 1.77
C LEU A 682 -17.25 17.96 2.85
N GLU A 683 -16.28 18.80 3.25
CA GLU A 683 -16.53 19.91 4.17
C GLU A 683 -17.66 20.81 3.65
N SER A 684 -18.60 21.16 4.53
CA SER A 684 -19.77 22.00 4.20
C SER A 684 -19.36 23.41 3.75
N GLU A 685 -18.29 23.92 4.34
CA GLU A 685 -17.62 25.19 4.00
C GLU A 685 -16.11 24.98 4.22
N PRO A 686 -15.20 25.62 3.45
CA PRO A 686 -13.77 25.38 3.57
C PRO A 686 -13.24 25.61 5.00
N GLY A 687 -12.70 24.57 5.63
CA GLY A 687 -12.19 24.61 7.00
C GLY A 687 -13.24 24.56 8.11
N SER A 688 -14.51 24.28 7.81
CA SER A 688 -15.56 24.11 8.83
C SER A 688 -15.34 22.88 9.72
N GLN A 689 -14.58 21.89 9.25
CA GLN A 689 -14.43 20.55 9.84
C GLN A 689 -15.76 19.78 10.01
N VAL A 690 -16.86 20.27 9.43
CA VAL A 690 -18.17 19.60 9.37
C VAL A 690 -18.40 19.10 7.96
N TYR A 691 -18.65 17.80 7.80
CA TYR A 691 -18.72 17.16 6.49
C TYR A 691 -20.15 16.68 6.17
N ILE A 692 -20.54 16.83 4.90
CA ILE A 692 -21.87 16.49 4.35
C ILE A 692 -21.72 15.85 2.98
N GLU A 693 -22.75 15.12 2.52
CA GLU A 693 -22.81 14.63 1.14
C GLU A 693 -23.01 15.80 0.16
N GLN A 694 -22.15 15.85 -0.85
CA GLN A 694 -22.16 16.83 -1.95
C GLN A 694 -21.98 16.10 -3.29
N GLU A 695 -22.24 16.78 -4.40
CA GLU A 695 -22.02 16.26 -5.76
C GLU A 695 -22.75 14.95 -6.14
N ARG A 696 -23.76 14.53 -5.37
CA ARG A 696 -24.65 13.43 -5.76
C ARG A 696 -25.36 13.80 -7.06
N ASN A 697 -25.32 12.93 -8.06
CA ASN A 697 -26.05 13.15 -9.31
C ASN A 697 -27.55 13.02 -9.03
N PRO A 698 -28.42 13.83 -9.68
CA PRO A 698 -29.85 13.56 -9.67
C PRO A 698 -30.15 12.24 -10.40
N GLN A 699 -31.22 11.56 -9.99
CA GLN A 699 -31.67 10.31 -10.61
C GLN A 699 -30.64 9.17 -10.44
N VAL A 700 -30.23 8.98 -9.19
CA VAL A 700 -29.87 7.64 -8.69
C VAL A 700 -31.17 6.82 -8.69
N PRO A 701 -31.28 5.71 -9.44
CA PRO A 701 -32.56 5.00 -9.66
C PRO A 701 -33.38 4.73 -8.39
#